data_AF-A0A518D2L5-F1
#
_entry.id   AF-A0A518D2L5-F1
#
_cell.length_a   1.000
_cell.length_b   1.000
_cell.length_c   1.000
_cell.angle_alpha   90.00
_cell.angle_beta   90.00
_cell.angle_gamma   90.00
#
_symmetry.space_group_name_H-M   'P 1'
#
loop_
_entity.id
_entity.type
_entity.pdbx_description
1 polymer ?
#
loop_
_entity_poly.entity_id
_entity_poly.type
_entity_poly.pdbx_seq_one_letter_code
_entity_poly.pdbx_strand_id
1 'polypeptide(L)'
;MKRFDRPLAVHPFRAAALVPLALALLAGCGGPGAEDTSDAVPSSTSAMHLISCTLACNGPVAGPVGCTITEVFVNQSLSFEFNRPVDPASLSPASLRVSKFSDDDVPPALIQVDPANPRRVVYTPRVTFDDDGNVVPGFESGESYRVVIRGAATGPRITSVSGSSNITSVDCFVVASKGILDLQPGPPSVQVLVEEIAPATGQVLDSYPADGATDVDLDSRVRLQFDQILDASTLIDTSEGTSPTVQVRFDKDGDPNTTDDQVPLPGTYSVQFDDVSGTTALYFRPQPRLPSAGSNPLEIHRVVVSVNSSISDLGGEPLGQSVSALFTPLAVPVPSVLVRDTFQGIKAINVGASSALAEPTTLVGGDGLRGRVVPVLAGGSGRHGELFVRNGETVVLGTGPTLVTRFGPELTTNGVDAFGVATTDEDEIVAYEVRAQPIDDYVVDGVLPGELAVEVDDGVFEFATLVIDAGGRLVLEGANPARIFVRGVCRVEGTLDAGGRDAIDQASTVGLGGDGGPNRLGAGAGGDGGDRPDQPTNGQLTPSQGQAFRGYDHPPGTSVVVDGTAGGGRGGAAAGTVGAGGGGVAWPPVMPGPSILELGSIADTNYLNALCASVIVGAPGAGASHVTSGTEALWSVPSAAFGVPIEPPLAPVDADLVRAFEVLLDPDRGGQLVGGAGGGGGGGGIQGTTTNGVPTNSCIPVGAFPLKRITAYLDASGAAGGGGGGALQLHVGGSLQASGSISVAGGDGGGFPLCTVPTMSDDCWAAPGGGGSGGALLIQARELELGTSTDVFDVSGGSGGFNANTLSEGGHGGVGMIHVELPVAPSLAEIATRLEPDVGGVGEPALADVILTAALVDPTTGPARRSGFTSCWIVPDGGLFGFDFVEDDLTSVDPAEWVFGWNAKIELDTGEVVDWRGDSGPITTDFGSDFETLVGSSLDSSPLVVRFQGIRFASAVASPCESDLAQIGATFVPDSLTPWVEHPDELNSYWALIAGQSVADQRRPNALRAQFVIDPDAPFADRIASVVEFQVLVQPR
;
A
#
# COMPACT_ATOMS: atom_id res chain seq x y z
N MET A 1 -39.49 -61.55 3.52
CA MET A 1 -40.98 -61.58 3.54
C MET A 1 -41.49 -60.42 2.67
N LYS A 2 -42.62 -60.57 1.94
CA LYS A 2 -43.36 -59.53 1.15
C LYS A 2 -42.50 -58.67 0.17
N ARG A 3 -42.59 -58.77 -1.18
CA ARG A 3 -43.71 -58.55 -2.13
C ARG A 3 -44.36 -57.14 -2.01
N PHE A 4 -44.75 -56.45 -3.09
CA PHE A 4 -45.25 -56.93 -4.40
C PHE A 4 -44.71 -56.17 -5.65
N ASP A 5 -45.25 -56.50 -6.83
CA ASP A 5 -44.70 -56.29 -8.18
C ASP A 5 -45.17 -55.02 -8.97
N ARG A 6 -44.34 -54.64 -9.97
CA ARG A 6 -44.59 -54.23 -11.40
C ARG A 6 -46.04 -54.23 -11.99
N PRO A 7 -46.33 -53.70 -13.23
CA PRO A 7 -45.65 -52.73 -14.13
C PRO A 7 -46.58 -51.77 -14.98
N LEU A 8 -45.99 -51.00 -15.93
CA LEU A 8 -46.43 -50.68 -17.33
C LEU A 8 -47.79 -49.99 -17.72
N ALA A 9 -47.65 -49.02 -18.65
CA ALA A 9 -48.42 -48.80 -19.92
C ALA A 9 -49.69 -47.90 -20.05
N VAL A 10 -49.59 -46.95 -21.02
CA VAL A 10 -50.57 -46.54 -22.09
C VAL A 10 -51.79 -45.60 -21.79
N HIS A 11 -52.11 -44.76 -22.81
CA HIS A 11 -53.22 -43.77 -22.92
C HIS A 11 -54.66 -44.31 -22.71
N PRO A 12 -55.67 -43.44 -22.48
CA PRO A 12 -56.59 -43.08 -23.59
C PRO A 12 -57.21 -41.65 -23.60
N PHE A 13 -57.96 -41.34 -24.68
CA PHE A 13 -58.76 -40.11 -24.94
C PHE A 13 -60.08 -39.98 -24.15
N ARG A 14 -60.57 -38.73 -23.97
CA ARG A 14 -61.91 -38.16 -24.39
C ARG A 14 -62.31 -36.93 -23.52
N ALA A 15 -63.21 -36.00 -23.85
CA ALA A 15 -63.82 -35.40 -25.07
C ALA A 15 -65.27 -34.91 -24.77
N ALA A 16 -65.81 -33.95 -25.54
CA ALA A 16 -67.17 -33.34 -25.46
C ALA A 16 -67.37 -32.29 -24.33
N ALA A 17 -68.09 -31.15 -24.48
CA ALA A 17 -68.71 -30.43 -25.62
C ALA A 17 -68.86 -28.91 -25.26
N LEU A 18 -69.66 -27.99 -25.82
CA LEU A 18 -70.81 -27.96 -26.78
C LEU A 18 -70.92 -26.54 -27.45
N VAL A 19 -72.06 -26.18 -28.04
CA VAL A 19 -72.36 -25.03 -28.95
C VAL A 19 -73.84 -24.60 -28.70
N PRO A 20 -74.31 -23.30 -28.70
CA PRO A 20 -74.92 -22.70 -29.92
C PRO A 20 -75.19 -21.15 -30.05
N LEU A 21 -75.38 -20.73 -31.32
CA LEU A 21 -76.38 -19.77 -31.90
C LEU A 21 -76.35 -18.21 -31.77
N ALA A 22 -76.49 -17.58 -32.95
CA ALA A 22 -77.53 -16.58 -33.38
C ALA A 22 -77.39 -15.03 -33.21
N LEU A 23 -77.17 -14.36 -34.36
CA LEU A 23 -78.13 -13.47 -35.09
C LEU A 23 -78.28 -11.94 -34.78
N ALA A 24 -77.66 -11.13 -35.65
CA ALA A 24 -78.12 -9.90 -36.37
C ALA A 24 -78.78 -8.67 -35.70
N LEU A 25 -78.44 -7.46 -36.20
CA LEU A 25 -79.39 -6.42 -36.69
C LEU A 25 -78.69 -5.30 -37.52
N LEU A 26 -79.45 -4.40 -38.18
CA LEU A 26 -78.97 -3.34 -39.11
C LEU A 26 -79.54 -1.93 -38.81
N ALA A 27 -78.78 -0.87 -39.13
CA ALA A 27 -79.20 0.42 -39.77
C ALA A 27 -78.05 1.48 -39.72
N GLY A 28 -77.89 2.47 -40.62
CA GLY A 28 -78.48 2.66 -41.96
C GLY A 28 -78.81 4.13 -42.37
N CYS A 29 -77.91 4.83 -43.11
CA CYS A 29 -78.12 6.08 -43.90
C CYS A 29 -76.80 6.41 -44.69
N GLY A 30 -76.75 7.10 -45.86
CA GLY A 30 -77.82 7.71 -46.66
C GLY A 30 -77.50 8.32 -48.07
N GLY A 31 -76.26 8.36 -48.59
CA GLY A 31 -75.90 8.78 -49.98
C GLY A 31 -75.97 10.30 -50.31
N PRO A 32 -75.78 10.77 -51.57
CA PRO A 32 -75.45 10.04 -52.82
C PRO A 32 -74.40 10.67 -53.80
N GLY A 33 -73.86 9.86 -54.74
CA GLY A 33 -73.24 10.27 -56.04
C GLY A 33 -71.76 10.67 -56.04
N ALA A 34 -70.95 10.43 -57.08
CA ALA A 34 -71.12 9.67 -58.34
C ALA A 34 -69.73 9.27 -58.93
N GLU A 35 -69.70 8.34 -59.91
CA GLU A 35 -68.69 7.98 -60.97
C GLU A 35 -67.17 8.25 -60.71
N ASP A 36 -66.22 7.37 -61.04
CA ASP A 36 -66.11 6.37 -62.13
C ASP A 36 -65.16 5.19 -61.75
N THR A 37 -64.92 4.22 -62.65
CA THR A 37 -64.13 2.99 -62.41
C THR A 37 -62.80 2.90 -63.16
N SER A 38 -61.71 2.49 -62.48
CA SER A 38 -60.63 1.68 -63.06
C SER A 38 -59.68 1.08 -62.00
N ASP A 39 -59.15 -0.11 -62.29
CA ASP A 39 -58.05 -0.72 -61.52
C ASP A 39 -56.70 -0.04 -61.83
N ALA A 40 -55.80 0.01 -60.83
CA ALA A 40 -54.43 0.48 -61.00
C ALA A 40 -53.42 -0.58 -60.53
N VAL A 41 -52.73 -1.21 -61.49
CA VAL A 41 -51.56 -2.07 -61.23
C VAL A 41 -50.32 -1.17 -61.06
N PRO A 42 -49.40 -1.45 -60.11
CA PRO A 42 -48.16 -0.69 -59.96
C PRO A 42 -47.34 -0.64 -61.25
N SER A 43 -46.85 0.54 -61.61
CA SER A 43 -46.25 0.81 -62.92
C SER A 43 -44.85 0.24 -63.09
N SER A 44 -44.57 -0.30 -64.27
CA SER A 44 -43.23 -0.73 -64.69
C SER A 44 -42.21 0.41 -64.70
N THR A 45 -40.95 0.09 -64.41
CA THR A 45 -39.79 0.97 -64.63
C THR A 45 -39.72 1.49 -66.07
N SER A 46 -39.31 2.75 -66.24
CA SER A 46 -39.41 3.49 -67.50
C SER A 46 -38.46 2.99 -68.59
N ALA A 47 -38.93 2.08 -69.45
CA ALA A 47 -38.18 1.55 -70.58
C ALA A 47 -38.17 2.50 -71.80
N MET A 48 -37.04 2.58 -72.52
CA MET A 48 -36.99 3.21 -73.85
C MET A 48 -37.40 2.19 -74.92
N HIS A 49 -38.61 2.32 -75.44
CA HIS A 49 -39.09 1.48 -76.54
C HIS A 49 -38.67 2.08 -77.90
N LEU A 50 -37.89 1.35 -78.69
CA LEU A 50 -37.54 1.75 -80.06
C LEU A 50 -38.68 1.36 -81.01
N ILE A 51 -39.77 2.13 -81.01
CA ILE A 51 -41.01 1.81 -81.76
C ILE A 51 -40.87 2.11 -83.26
N SER A 52 -40.00 1.35 -83.93
CA SER A 52 -40.10 1.03 -85.36
C SER A 52 -39.29 -0.24 -85.66
N CYS A 53 -39.38 -0.76 -86.88
CA CYS A 53 -38.75 -2.04 -87.24
C CYS A 53 -37.22 -1.91 -87.26
N THR A 54 -36.53 -2.42 -86.24
CA THR A 54 -35.06 -2.35 -86.04
C THR A 54 -34.30 -3.54 -86.66
N LEU A 55 -34.62 -4.77 -86.29
CA LEU A 55 -33.94 -5.99 -86.74
C LEU A 55 -34.71 -6.67 -87.89
N ALA A 56 -34.01 -7.03 -88.97
CA ALA A 56 -34.51 -7.81 -90.12
C ALA A 56 -35.62 -7.14 -90.96
N CYS A 57 -35.50 -5.85 -91.25
CA CYS A 57 -36.57 -5.03 -91.85
C CYS A 57 -36.28 -4.67 -93.30
N ASN A 58 -37.25 -4.89 -94.19
CA ASN A 58 -37.10 -4.75 -95.64
C ASN A 58 -37.52 -3.36 -96.14
N GLY A 59 -36.66 -2.36 -95.96
CA GLY A 59 -36.82 -1.03 -96.55
C GLY A 59 -36.31 0.11 -95.64
N PRO A 60 -36.01 1.29 -96.20
CA PRO A 60 -35.62 2.45 -95.42
C PRO A 60 -36.84 3.01 -94.65
N VAL A 61 -36.82 2.89 -93.33
CA VAL A 61 -37.73 3.61 -92.42
C VAL A 61 -37.19 5.04 -92.23
N ALA A 62 -38.07 6.03 -92.09
CA ALA A 62 -37.69 7.44 -92.11
C ALA A 62 -37.17 7.95 -90.75
N GLY A 63 -35.95 8.51 -90.77
CA GLY A 63 -35.38 9.32 -89.69
C GLY A 63 -34.64 8.54 -88.58
N PRO A 64 -33.70 9.20 -87.85
CA PRO A 64 -33.16 8.67 -86.61
C PRO A 64 -34.24 8.66 -85.53
N VAL A 65 -34.24 7.63 -84.68
CA VAL A 65 -35.16 7.53 -83.54
C VAL A 65 -34.56 8.27 -82.34
N GLY A 66 -35.32 9.18 -81.74
CA GLY A 66 -34.93 9.93 -80.54
C GLY A 66 -35.28 9.20 -79.24
N CYS A 67 -34.59 9.56 -78.16
CA CYS A 67 -34.85 9.10 -76.81
C CYS A 67 -36.23 9.60 -76.34
N THR A 68 -37.08 8.72 -75.79
CA THR A 68 -38.39 9.10 -75.21
C THR A 68 -38.28 9.62 -73.77
N ILE A 69 -37.12 9.44 -73.15
CA ILE A 69 -36.78 9.91 -71.80
C ILE A 69 -35.63 10.90 -71.97
N THR A 70 -35.78 12.12 -71.47
CA THR A 70 -34.73 13.16 -71.52
C THR A 70 -34.00 13.35 -70.20
N GLU A 71 -34.51 12.78 -69.10
CA GLU A 71 -33.98 12.95 -67.75
C GLU A 71 -33.98 11.63 -66.98
N VAL A 72 -32.85 11.30 -66.36
CA VAL A 72 -32.60 10.04 -65.62
C VAL A 72 -31.95 10.32 -64.26
N PHE A 73 -31.98 9.32 -63.36
CA PHE A 73 -31.18 9.32 -62.14
C PHE A 73 -29.72 8.93 -62.44
N VAL A 74 -28.79 9.32 -61.58
CA VAL A 74 -27.33 9.16 -61.80
C VAL A 74 -26.84 7.71 -61.83
N ASN A 75 -27.65 6.76 -61.35
CA ASN A 75 -27.42 5.32 -61.39
C ASN A 75 -28.54 4.55 -62.14
N GLN A 76 -29.39 5.24 -62.91
CA GLN A 76 -30.53 4.60 -63.58
C GLN A 76 -30.09 3.72 -64.77
N SER A 77 -30.47 2.44 -64.75
CA SER A 77 -30.33 1.56 -65.92
C SER A 77 -31.16 2.02 -67.12
N LEU A 78 -30.53 2.11 -68.29
CA LEU A 78 -31.15 2.46 -69.57
C LEU A 78 -31.49 1.19 -70.35
N SER A 79 -32.78 0.91 -70.57
CA SER A 79 -33.21 -0.29 -71.31
C SER A 79 -33.76 0.04 -72.70
N PHE A 80 -33.24 -0.64 -73.73
CA PHE A 80 -33.56 -0.46 -75.14
C PHE A 80 -34.24 -1.71 -75.71
N GLU A 81 -35.50 -1.62 -76.10
CA GLU A 81 -36.24 -2.77 -76.66
C GLU A 81 -36.22 -2.82 -78.20
N PHE A 82 -35.90 -3.99 -78.76
CA PHE A 82 -35.85 -4.27 -80.20
C PHE A 82 -37.07 -5.09 -80.67
N ASN A 83 -37.34 -5.11 -81.98
CA ASN A 83 -38.49 -5.84 -82.54
C ASN A 83 -38.30 -7.38 -82.57
N ARG A 84 -37.10 -7.91 -82.27
CA ARG A 84 -36.75 -9.34 -82.28
C ARG A 84 -35.75 -9.67 -81.15
N PRO A 85 -35.61 -10.95 -80.76
CA PRO A 85 -34.60 -11.36 -79.79
C PRO A 85 -33.18 -11.01 -80.25
N VAL A 86 -32.41 -10.38 -79.36
CA VAL A 86 -31.03 -9.92 -79.59
C VAL A 86 -30.03 -11.04 -79.33
N ASP A 87 -28.97 -11.09 -80.13
CA ASP A 87 -27.80 -11.94 -79.90
C ASP A 87 -26.85 -11.25 -78.91
N PRO A 88 -26.61 -11.83 -77.70
CA PRO A 88 -25.69 -11.26 -76.72
C PRO A 88 -24.27 -11.06 -77.26
N ALA A 89 -23.81 -11.92 -78.17
CA ALA A 89 -22.47 -11.83 -78.77
C ALA A 89 -22.31 -10.63 -79.73
N SER A 90 -23.42 -9.94 -80.06
CA SER A 90 -23.41 -8.71 -80.85
C SER A 90 -23.32 -7.42 -80.02
N LEU A 91 -23.39 -7.53 -78.68
CA LEU A 91 -23.29 -6.40 -77.76
C LEU A 91 -21.83 -6.02 -77.51
N SER A 92 -21.52 -4.74 -77.68
CA SER A 92 -20.21 -4.15 -77.43
C SER A 92 -20.32 -2.62 -77.28
N PRO A 93 -19.36 -1.94 -76.63
CA PRO A 93 -19.27 -0.48 -76.62
C PRO A 93 -19.18 0.17 -78.01
N ALA A 94 -18.87 -0.62 -79.05
CA ALA A 94 -18.85 -0.15 -80.43
C ALA A 94 -20.22 -0.22 -81.12
N SER A 95 -21.11 -1.12 -80.70
CA SER A 95 -22.48 -1.29 -81.26
C SER A 95 -23.53 -0.46 -80.53
N LEU A 96 -23.35 -0.29 -79.21
CA LEU A 96 -24.13 0.57 -78.34
C LEU A 96 -23.14 1.31 -77.44
N ARG A 97 -23.16 2.64 -77.48
CA ARG A 97 -22.34 3.50 -76.63
C ARG A 97 -23.24 4.50 -75.91
N VAL A 98 -22.95 4.73 -74.64
CA VAL A 98 -23.37 5.91 -73.91
C VAL A 98 -22.10 6.67 -73.58
N SER A 99 -22.00 7.95 -73.96
CA SER A 99 -20.84 8.79 -73.63
C SER A 99 -21.26 10.19 -73.21
N LYS A 100 -20.49 10.80 -72.31
CA LYS A 100 -20.71 12.16 -71.81
C LYS A 100 -20.50 13.18 -72.93
N PHE A 101 -21.34 14.21 -73.03
CA PHE A 101 -21.33 15.10 -74.20
C PHE A 101 -20.19 16.14 -74.20
N SER A 102 -19.63 16.47 -73.04
CA SER A 102 -18.54 17.44 -72.86
C SER A 102 -17.20 16.98 -73.46
N ASP A 103 -16.89 15.70 -73.31
CA ASP A 103 -15.54 15.12 -73.47
C ASP A 103 -15.56 13.74 -74.18
N ASP A 104 -16.75 13.18 -74.41
CA ASP A 104 -17.00 11.86 -75.03
C ASP A 104 -16.52 10.66 -74.18
N ASP A 105 -16.32 10.84 -72.88
CA ASP A 105 -15.98 9.75 -71.96
C ASP A 105 -17.13 8.72 -71.79
N VAL A 106 -16.80 7.47 -71.47
CA VAL A 106 -17.74 6.33 -71.42
C VAL A 106 -17.81 5.78 -70.00
N PRO A 107 -18.91 6.01 -69.25
CA PRO A 107 -19.03 5.53 -67.88
C PRO A 107 -18.93 4.01 -67.75
N PRO A 108 -18.40 3.50 -66.61
CA PRO A 108 -18.34 2.08 -66.33
C PRO A 108 -19.75 1.49 -66.23
N ALA A 109 -20.04 0.49 -67.05
CA ALA A 109 -21.38 -0.08 -67.15
C ALA A 109 -21.39 -1.54 -67.59
N LEU A 110 -22.42 -2.27 -67.19
CA LEU A 110 -22.75 -3.60 -67.72
C LEU A 110 -23.74 -3.46 -68.89
N ILE A 111 -23.43 -4.08 -70.03
CA ILE A 111 -24.33 -4.12 -71.20
C ILE A 111 -24.74 -5.58 -71.43
N GLN A 112 -26.03 -5.88 -71.26
CA GLN A 112 -26.54 -7.26 -71.35
C GLN A 112 -27.91 -7.34 -72.03
N VAL A 113 -28.26 -8.54 -72.54
CA VAL A 113 -29.64 -8.86 -72.93
C VAL A 113 -30.42 -9.21 -71.66
N ASP A 114 -31.62 -8.67 -71.52
CA ASP A 114 -32.49 -8.88 -70.37
C ASP A 114 -32.97 -10.35 -70.28
N PRO A 115 -32.75 -11.05 -69.15
CA PRO A 115 -33.15 -12.45 -68.99
C PRO A 115 -34.67 -12.70 -69.07
N ALA A 116 -35.49 -11.71 -68.71
CA ALA A 116 -36.96 -11.80 -68.74
C ALA A 116 -37.56 -11.34 -70.07
N ASN A 117 -36.84 -10.51 -70.85
CA ASN A 117 -37.23 -10.14 -72.21
C ASN A 117 -36.02 -10.19 -73.17
N PRO A 118 -35.82 -11.28 -73.94
CA PRO A 118 -34.65 -11.44 -74.81
C PRO A 118 -34.60 -10.45 -75.99
N ARG A 119 -35.58 -9.54 -76.12
CA ARG A 119 -35.56 -8.42 -77.08
C ARG A 119 -35.04 -7.11 -76.48
N ARG A 120 -34.90 -7.03 -75.15
CA ARG A 120 -34.48 -5.83 -74.42
C ARG A 120 -33.00 -5.94 -74.10
N VAL A 121 -32.26 -4.88 -74.39
CA VAL A 121 -30.85 -4.69 -73.99
C VAL A 121 -30.84 -3.69 -72.85
N VAL A 122 -30.13 -3.97 -71.77
CA VAL A 122 -29.98 -3.06 -70.63
C VAL A 122 -28.53 -2.60 -70.56
N TYR A 123 -28.34 -1.29 -70.50
CA TYR A 123 -27.11 -0.62 -70.10
C TYR A 123 -27.30 -0.21 -68.63
N THR A 124 -26.63 -0.91 -67.72
CA THR A 124 -26.65 -0.64 -66.28
C THR A 124 -25.37 0.12 -65.92
N PRO A 125 -25.44 1.44 -65.63
CA PRO A 125 -24.29 2.16 -65.09
C PRO A 125 -23.89 1.54 -63.75
N ARG A 126 -22.59 1.35 -63.50
CA ARG A 126 -22.09 0.91 -62.20
C ARG A 126 -21.99 2.10 -61.27
N VAL A 127 -22.38 1.92 -60.02
CA VAL A 127 -21.86 2.75 -58.94
C VAL A 127 -20.46 2.24 -58.61
N THR A 128 -19.53 3.15 -58.36
CA THR A 128 -18.17 2.86 -57.92
C THR A 128 -17.84 3.77 -56.74
N PHE A 129 -16.70 3.56 -56.10
CA PHE A 129 -16.22 4.40 -55.01
C PHE A 129 -14.80 4.87 -55.32
N ASP A 130 -14.42 6.05 -54.84
CA ASP A 130 -13.04 6.53 -54.90
C ASP A 130 -12.21 6.06 -53.69
N ASP A 131 -10.92 6.40 -53.65
CA ASP A 131 -10.00 5.97 -52.58
C ASP A 131 -10.38 6.59 -51.21
N ASP A 132 -11.12 7.69 -51.21
CA ASP A 132 -11.68 8.37 -50.03
C ASP A 132 -13.06 7.81 -49.63
N GLY A 133 -13.58 6.80 -50.34
CA GLY A 133 -14.84 6.13 -50.05
C GLY A 133 -16.10 6.87 -50.53
N ASN A 134 -15.99 7.95 -51.31
CA ASN A 134 -17.16 8.68 -51.80
C ASN A 134 -17.88 7.88 -52.90
N VAL A 135 -19.20 8.02 -52.96
CA VAL A 135 -20.03 7.45 -54.03
C VAL A 135 -19.71 8.13 -55.37
N VAL A 136 -19.11 7.39 -56.30
CA VAL A 136 -18.91 7.78 -57.71
C VAL A 136 -20.04 7.16 -58.54
N PRO A 137 -21.12 7.90 -58.85
CA PRO A 137 -22.23 7.37 -59.63
C PRO A 137 -21.84 7.19 -61.10
N GLY A 138 -22.41 6.16 -61.76
CA GLY A 138 -22.12 5.85 -63.17
C GLY A 138 -22.70 6.82 -64.21
N PHE A 139 -23.30 7.93 -63.78
CA PHE A 139 -23.49 9.16 -64.56
C PHE A 139 -23.24 10.35 -63.63
N GLU A 140 -22.58 11.41 -64.10
CA GLU A 140 -22.36 12.63 -63.32
C GLU A 140 -23.65 13.45 -63.19
N SER A 141 -23.89 14.01 -61.99
CA SER A 141 -25.12 14.74 -61.69
C SER A 141 -25.26 16.01 -62.54
N GLY A 142 -26.40 16.14 -63.23
CA GLY A 142 -26.72 17.25 -64.13
C GLY A 142 -26.09 17.16 -65.52
N GLU A 143 -25.23 16.18 -65.77
CA GLU A 143 -24.51 16.07 -67.05
C GLU A 143 -25.32 15.41 -68.16
N SER A 144 -24.95 15.74 -69.41
CA SER A 144 -25.65 15.30 -70.61
C SER A 144 -24.94 14.11 -71.27
N TYR A 145 -25.61 12.97 -71.35
CA TYR A 145 -25.09 11.73 -71.94
C TYR A 145 -25.73 11.46 -73.31
N ARG A 146 -24.88 11.24 -74.32
CA ARG A 146 -25.24 10.86 -75.67
C ARG A 146 -25.36 9.35 -75.79
N VAL A 147 -26.53 8.88 -76.19
CA VAL A 147 -26.83 7.46 -76.46
C VAL A 147 -26.76 7.22 -77.96
N VAL A 148 -25.86 6.33 -78.39
CA VAL A 148 -25.63 5.97 -79.80
C VAL A 148 -25.78 4.47 -80.00
N ILE A 149 -26.74 4.05 -80.83
CA ILE A 149 -26.91 2.66 -81.28
C ILE A 149 -26.74 2.60 -82.79
N ARG A 150 -25.80 1.78 -83.27
CA ARG A 150 -25.45 1.76 -84.70
C ARG A 150 -26.45 1.00 -85.56
N GLY A 151 -26.89 1.65 -86.65
CA GLY A 151 -27.59 1.02 -87.78
C GLY A 151 -26.63 0.41 -88.80
N ALA A 152 -27.16 -0.21 -89.85
CA ALA A 152 -26.41 -1.07 -90.76
C ALA A 152 -25.38 -0.38 -91.69
N ALA A 153 -25.21 0.95 -91.61
CA ALA A 153 -24.42 1.72 -92.57
C ALA A 153 -22.89 1.57 -92.40
N THR A 154 -22.36 1.37 -91.19
CA THR A 154 -20.95 0.96 -90.96
C THR A 154 -20.68 0.58 -89.49
N GLY A 155 -19.82 -0.43 -89.29
CA GLY A 155 -19.26 -0.80 -87.98
C GLY A 155 -19.89 -2.02 -87.29
N PRO A 156 -19.42 -2.36 -86.07
CA PRO A 156 -20.07 -3.30 -85.17
C PRO A 156 -21.49 -2.82 -84.84
N ARG A 157 -22.44 -3.75 -84.74
CA ARG A 157 -23.87 -3.45 -84.62
C ARG A 157 -24.59 -4.62 -83.99
N ILE A 158 -25.69 -4.32 -83.31
CA ILE A 158 -26.55 -5.32 -82.69
C ILE A 158 -27.20 -6.18 -83.78
N THR A 159 -27.21 -7.50 -83.58
CA THR A 159 -27.89 -8.48 -84.42
C THR A 159 -28.94 -9.24 -83.62
N SER A 160 -29.95 -9.78 -84.30
CA SER A 160 -30.84 -10.78 -83.70
C SER A 160 -30.13 -12.12 -83.55
N VAL A 161 -30.66 -12.99 -82.69
CA VAL A 161 -30.27 -14.43 -82.62
C VAL A 161 -30.39 -15.12 -83.99
N SER A 162 -31.25 -14.60 -84.89
CA SER A 162 -31.38 -15.05 -86.28
C SER A 162 -30.40 -14.36 -87.27
N GLY A 163 -29.25 -13.87 -86.78
CA GLY A 163 -28.18 -13.20 -87.55
C GLY A 163 -28.56 -11.89 -88.24
N SER A 164 -29.79 -11.40 -88.06
CA SER A 164 -30.30 -10.25 -88.80
C SER A 164 -29.85 -8.95 -88.13
N SER A 165 -29.22 -8.05 -88.88
CA SER A 165 -28.65 -6.81 -88.33
C SER A 165 -29.71 -5.76 -88.00
N ASN A 166 -29.38 -4.90 -87.03
CA ASN A 166 -30.09 -3.63 -86.79
C ASN A 166 -29.87 -2.68 -87.98
N ILE A 167 -30.95 -2.14 -88.54
CA ILE A 167 -30.88 -1.15 -89.63
C ILE A 167 -31.00 0.29 -89.13
N THR A 168 -31.68 0.51 -88.00
CA THR A 168 -32.05 1.86 -87.51
C THR A 168 -31.01 2.40 -86.55
N SER A 169 -30.45 3.58 -86.83
CA SER A 169 -29.57 4.28 -85.89
C SER A 169 -30.36 5.08 -84.85
N VAL A 170 -29.91 5.00 -83.60
CA VAL A 170 -30.34 5.87 -82.49
C VAL A 170 -29.18 6.81 -82.19
N ASP A 171 -29.47 8.10 -82.05
CA ASP A 171 -28.51 9.15 -81.67
C ASP A 171 -29.30 10.25 -80.93
N CYS A 172 -29.22 10.27 -79.60
CA CYS A 172 -30.01 11.14 -78.75
C CYS A 172 -29.35 11.40 -77.39
N PHE A 173 -29.94 12.29 -76.58
CA PHE A 173 -29.38 12.73 -75.30
C PHE A 173 -30.32 12.42 -74.13
N VAL A 174 -29.72 12.08 -72.99
CA VAL A 174 -30.36 12.01 -71.67
C VAL A 174 -29.56 12.86 -70.69
N VAL A 175 -30.21 13.52 -69.74
CA VAL A 175 -29.56 14.33 -68.69
C VAL A 175 -29.70 13.61 -67.35
N ALA A 176 -28.61 13.46 -66.59
CA ALA A 176 -28.63 12.80 -65.29
C ALA A 176 -29.06 13.77 -64.17
N SER A 177 -30.24 14.40 -64.32
CA SER A 177 -30.71 15.51 -63.49
C SER A 177 -31.48 15.12 -62.22
N LYS A 178 -31.80 13.83 -62.00
CA LYS A 178 -32.77 13.41 -60.96
C LYS A 178 -32.18 13.01 -59.61
N GLY A 179 -30.87 13.17 -59.40
CA GLY A 179 -30.19 12.66 -58.21
C GLY A 179 -30.01 11.13 -58.26
N ILE A 180 -29.80 10.50 -57.10
CA ILE A 180 -29.64 9.04 -56.98
C ILE A 180 -31.02 8.38 -56.96
N LEU A 181 -31.14 7.23 -57.65
CA LEU A 181 -32.26 6.31 -57.50
C LEU A 181 -31.88 5.28 -56.45
N ASP A 182 -32.50 5.35 -55.28
CA ASP A 182 -32.57 4.19 -54.39
C ASP A 182 -33.32 3.03 -55.10
N LEU A 183 -32.80 1.82 -54.91
CA LEU A 183 -33.29 0.58 -55.51
C LEU A 183 -34.16 -0.24 -54.54
N GLN A 184 -34.17 0.06 -53.24
CA GLN A 184 -34.89 -0.66 -52.19
C GLN A 184 -35.61 0.28 -51.19
N PRO A 185 -36.69 0.98 -51.60
CA PRO A 185 -37.36 2.02 -50.79
C PRO A 185 -37.70 1.65 -49.34
N GLY A 186 -36.88 2.16 -48.41
CA GLY A 186 -37.02 2.04 -46.97
C GLY A 186 -35.66 2.17 -46.25
N PRO A 187 -35.64 2.35 -44.93
CA PRO A 187 -34.39 2.39 -44.16
C PRO A 187 -33.70 1.01 -44.16
N PRO A 188 -32.36 0.95 -44.24
CA PRO A 188 -31.63 -0.32 -44.24
C PRO A 188 -31.76 -1.09 -42.93
N SER A 189 -31.51 -2.39 -43.00
CA SER A 189 -31.35 -3.28 -41.84
C SER A 189 -29.97 -3.95 -41.83
N VAL A 190 -29.54 -4.44 -40.67
CA VAL A 190 -28.22 -5.07 -40.46
C VAL A 190 -28.33 -6.36 -39.67
N GLN A 191 -27.58 -7.37 -40.09
CA GLN A 191 -27.32 -8.60 -39.33
C GLN A 191 -25.84 -8.65 -38.94
N VAL A 192 -25.56 -8.72 -37.64
CA VAL A 192 -24.20 -8.94 -37.13
C VAL A 192 -23.92 -10.44 -37.03
N LEU A 193 -22.84 -10.87 -37.67
CA LEU A 193 -22.40 -12.25 -37.82
C LEU A 193 -20.96 -12.38 -37.33
N VAL A 194 -20.64 -13.53 -36.76
CA VAL A 194 -19.27 -14.01 -36.58
C VAL A 194 -18.89 -14.86 -37.80
N GLU A 195 -17.61 -14.81 -38.18
CA GLU A 195 -17.01 -15.69 -39.18
C GLU A 195 -15.70 -16.27 -38.67
N GLU A 196 -15.67 -17.59 -38.46
CA GLU A 196 -14.46 -18.33 -38.15
C GLU A 196 -13.57 -18.41 -39.39
N ILE A 197 -12.27 -18.14 -39.25
CA ILE A 197 -11.35 -18.06 -40.40
C ILE A 197 -10.17 -19.03 -40.22
N ALA A 198 -9.89 -19.83 -41.25
CA ALA A 198 -8.64 -20.58 -41.34
C ALA A 198 -7.44 -19.60 -41.41
N PRO A 199 -6.56 -19.51 -40.39
CA PRO A 199 -5.63 -18.39 -40.26
C PRO A 199 -4.59 -18.33 -41.38
N ALA A 200 -4.22 -19.49 -41.93
CA ALA A 200 -3.22 -19.64 -42.98
C ALA A 200 -3.76 -19.40 -44.40
N THR A 201 -5.08 -19.32 -44.61
CA THR A 201 -5.69 -19.18 -45.95
C THR A 201 -6.69 -18.04 -46.08
N GLY A 202 -7.20 -17.49 -44.98
CA GLY A 202 -8.27 -16.49 -45.00
C GLY A 202 -9.64 -17.05 -45.41
N GLN A 203 -9.77 -18.38 -45.49
CA GLN A 203 -11.03 -19.05 -45.82
C GLN A 203 -11.97 -19.05 -44.61
N VAL A 204 -13.22 -18.59 -44.81
CA VAL A 204 -14.30 -18.75 -43.82
C VAL A 204 -14.63 -20.24 -43.64
N LEU A 205 -14.64 -20.69 -42.40
CA LEU A 205 -14.94 -22.07 -41.99
C LEU A 205 -16.41 -22.25 -41.63
N ASP A 206 -16.95 -21.35 -40.81
CA ASP A 206 -18.37 -21.25 -40.48
C ASP A 206 -18.79 -19.76 -40.34
N SER A 207 -20.10 -19.48 -40.37
CA SER A 207 -20.65 -18.15 -40.13
C SER A 207 -22.05 -18.23 -39.51
N TYR A 208 -22.20 -17.58 -38.35
CA TYR A 208 -23.40 -17.62 -37.53
C TYR A 208 -23.71 -16.25 -36.91
N PRO A 209 -24.94 -16.00 -36.41
CA PRO A 209 -25.28 -14.77 -35.69
C PRO A 209 -24.31 -14.51 -34.53
N ALA A 210 -23.84 -13.26 -34.40
CA ALA A 210 -22.97 -12.90 -33.29
C ALA A 210 -23.72 -12.92 -31.95
N ASP A 211 -24.93 -12.39 -31.91
CA ASP A 211 -25.65 -12.19 -30.65
C ASP A 211 -26.00 -13.52 -29.96
N GLY A 212 -25.47 -13.70 -28.74
CA GLY A 212 -25.60 -14.92 -27.95
C GLY A 212 -24.63 -16.06 -28.31
N ALA A 213 -23.66 -15.85 -29.20
CA ALA A 213 -22.69 -16.87 -29.56
C ALA A 213 -21.65 -17.14 -28.43
N THR A 214 -21.18 -18.38 -28.35
CA THR A 214 -20.19 -18.86 -27.37
C THR A 214 -19.12 -19.72 -28.05
N ASP A 215 -17.95 -19.85 -27.41
CA ASP A 215 -16.79 -20.61 -27.90
C ASP A 215 -16.23 -20.10 -29.25
N VAL A 216 -16.41 -18.81 -29.55
CA VAL A 216 -15.96 -18.20 -30.83
C VAL A 216 -14.45 -18.24 -30.98
N ASP A 217 -13.95 -18.93 -32.01
CA ASP A 217 -12.51 -19.11 -32.27
C ASP A 217 -11.75 -17.77 -32.34
N LEU A 218 -10.56 -17.70 -31.73
CA LEU A 218 -9.83 -16.45 -31.53
C LEU A 218 -9.29 -15.79 -32.82
N ASP A 219 -9.22 -16.51 -33.94
CA ASP A 219 -8.86 -15.95 -35.26
C ASP A 219 -10.07 -15.42 -36.06
N SER A 220 -11.28 -15.48 -35.49
CA SER A 220 -12.53 -15.03 -36.12
C SER A 220 -12.57 -13.52 -36.43
N ARG A 221 -13.46 -13.15 -37.36
CA ARG A 221 -13.85 -11.75 -37.65
C ARG A 221 -15.34 -11.53 -37.44
N VAL A 222 -15.73 -10.27 -37.29
CA VAL A 222 -17.14 -9.86 -37.34
C VAL A 222 -17.49 -9.45 -38.78
N ARG A 223 -18.62 -9.91 -39.31
CA ARG A 223 -19.27 -9.37 -40.52
C ARG A 223 -20.59 -8.70 -40.14
N LEU A 224 -20.77 -7.47 -40.57
CA LEU A 224 -22.04 -6.76 -40.56
C LEU A 224 -22.60 -6.84 -41.97
N GLN A 225 -23.65 -7.63 -42.16
CA GLN A 225 -24.34 -7.78 -43.43
C GLN A 225 -25.55 -6.86 -43.47
N PHE A 226 -25.56 -5.92 -44.41
CA PHE A 226 -26.69 -5.04 -44.69
C PHE A 226 -27.47 -5.54 -45.90
N ASP A 227 -28.78 -5.26 -45.94
CA ASP A 227 -29.68 -5.64 -47.03
C ASP A 227 -29.66 -4.69 -48.23
N GLN A 228 -29.08 -3.50 -48.08
CA GLN A 228 -29.00 -2.44 -49.10
C GLN A 228 -27.54 -2.06 -49.45
N ILE A 229 -27.38 -1.26 -50.51
CA ILE A 229 -26.11 -0.57 -50.83
C ILE A 229 -26.06 0.72 -50.00
N LEU A 230 -24.98 0.88 -49.24
CA LEU A 230 -24.79 1.99 -48.29
C LEU A 230 -23.76 3.01 -48.77
N ASP A 231 -23.79 4.20 -48.16
CA ASP A 231 -22.69 5.17 -48.30
C ASP A 231 -21.48 4.68 -47.47
N ALA A 232 -20.38 4.34 -48.17
CA ALA A 232 -19.13 3.87 -47.57
C ALA A 232 -18.57 4.83 -46.52
N SER A 233 -18.70 6.15 -46.72
CA SER A 233 -18.20 7.16 -45.78
C SER A 233 -18.88 7.11 -44.41
N THR A 234 -20.08 6.54 -44.33
CA THR A 234 -20.78 6.30 -43.05
C THR A 234 -20.34 5.00 -42.36
N LEU A 235 -19.61 4.12 -43.04
CA LEU A 235 -19.18 2.80 -42.55
C LEU A 235 -17.71 2.73 -42.16
N ILE A 236 -16.82 3.39 -42.90
CA ILE A 236 -15.37 3.28 -42.75
C ILE A 236 -14.66 4.60 -43.11
N ASP A 237 -13.67 4.99 -42.30
CA ASP A 237 -12.69 6.00 -42.68
C ASP A 237 -11.48 5.28 -43.33
N THR A 238 -11.25 5.50 -44.62
CA THR A 238 -10.15 4.85 -45.35
C THR A 238 -8.77 5.43 -45.02
N SER A 239 -8.70 6.59 -44.37
CA SER A 239 -7.46 7.27 -43.98
C SER A 239 -6.96 6.85 -42.60
N GLU A 240 -7.87 6.61 -41.65
CA GLU A 240 -7.55 6.11 -40.30
C GLU A 240 -7.71 4.58 -40.17
N GLY A 241 -8.46 3.93 -41.07
CA GLY A 241 -8.77 2.49 -41.01
C GLY A 241 -9.81 2.12 -39.94
N THR A 242 -10.50 3.12 -39.39
CA THR A 242 -11.49 3.05 -38.31
C THR A 242 -12.92 3.03 -38.87
N SER A 243 -13.92 2.90 -37.99
CA SER A 243 -15.33 3.13 -38.35
C SER A 243 -15.92 4.27 -37.49
N PRO A 244 -16.60 5.26 -38.09
CA PRO A 244 -17.24 6.33 -37.34
C PRO A 244 -18.57 5.92 -36.67
N THR A 245 -19.16 4.79 -37.08
CA THR A 245 -20.51 4.36 -36.67
C THR A 245 -20.57 2.96 -36.05
N VAL A 246 -19.52 2.15 -36.22
CA VAL A 246 -19.40 0.81 -35.63
C VAL A 246 -18.26 0.79 -34.61
N GLN A 247 -18.55 0.26 -33.42
CA GLN A 247 -17.55 0.03 -32.38
C GLN A 247 -17.53 -1.44 -32.00
N VAL A 248 -16.33 -2.01 -31.86
CA VAL A 248 -16.12 -3.32 -31.26
C VAL A 248 -15.33 -3.12 -29.98
N ARG A 249 -15.84 -3.66 -28.87
CA ARG A 249 -15.31 -3.50 -27.52
C ARG A 249 -15.14 -4.87 -26.85
N PHE A 250 -14.17 -4.95 -25.96
CA PHE A 250 -13.96 -6.07 -25.06
C PHE A 250 -14.47 -5.71 -23.67
N ASP A 251 -15.25 -6.61 -23.09
CA ASP A 251 -16.14 -6.47 -21.95
C ASP A 251 -15.65 -7.46 -20.87
N LYS A 252 -15.29 -6.99 -19.66
CA LYS A 252 -14.46 -7.77 -18.73
C LYS A 252 -15.26 -8.52 -17.68
N ASP A 253 -16.28 -7.91 -17.08
CA ASP A 253 -17.19 -8.63 -16.18
C ASP A 253 -18.21 -9.47 -16.97
N GLY A 254 -18.46 -9.10 -18.24
CA GLY A 254 -19.39 -9.74 -19.14
C GLY A 254 -20.83 -9.23 -19.02
N ASP A 255 -21.10 -8.21 -18.20
CA ASP A 255 -22.40 -7.55 -18.13
C ASP A 255 -22.43 -6.32 -19.07
N PRO A 256 -23.13 -6.38 -20.22
CA PRO A 256 -23.16 -5.26 -21.17
C PRO A 256 -23.85 -3.99 -20.64
N ASN A 257 -24.33 -3.98 -19.38
CA ASN A 257 -24.85 -2.80 -18.70
C ASN A 257 -23.75 -1.98 -18.00
N THR A 258 -22.59 -2.57 -17.69
CA THR A 258 -21.39 -1.87 -17.24
C THR A 258 -20.61 -1.34 -18.46
N THR A 259 -20.06 -0.14 -18.38
CA THR A 259 -19.38 0.52 -19.53
C THR A 259 -18.02 1.11 -19.21
N ASP A 260 -17.60 1.04 -17.95
CA ASP A 260 -16.37 1.65 -17.43
C ASP A 260 -15.16 0.70 -17.54
N ASP A 261 -15.41 -0.59 -17.62
CA ASP A 261 -14.45 -1.66 -17.86
C ASP A 261 -14.22 -1.95 -19.37
N GLN A 262 -15.24 -1.65 -20.21
CA GLN A 262 -15.27 -1.90 -21.65
C GLN A 262 -14.18 -1.16 -22.44
N VAL A 263 -13.21 -1.92 -22.95
CA VAL A 263 -12.06 -1.39 -23.72
C VAL A 263 -12.32 -1.51 -25.23
N PRO A 264 -12.07 -0.48 -26.06
CA PRO A 264 -12.10 -0.61 -27.52
C PRO A 264 -11.13 -1.69 -28.02
N LEU A 265 -11.62 -2.63 -28.83
CA LEU A 265 -10.82 -3.74 -29.32
C LEU A 265 -10.06 -3.31 -30.60
N PRO A 266 -8.71 -3.32 -30.62
CA PRO A 266 -7.96 -2.92 -31.81
C PRO A 266 -8.15 -3.91 -32.97
N GLY A 267 -8.24 -3.36 -34.18
CA GLY A 267 -8.44 -4.13 -35.41
C GLY A 267 -8.60 -3.25 -36.63
N THR A 268 -8.84 -3.87 -37.78
CA THR A 268 -8.98 -3.20 -39.08
C THR A 268 -10.37 -3.44 -39.67
N TYR A 269 -11.01 -2.37 -40.15
CA TYR A 269 -12.26 -2.45 -40.90
C TYR A 269 -12.01 -2.62 -42.41
N SER A 270 -12.93 -3.26 -43.12
CA SER A 270 -12.98 -3.25 -44.60
C SER A 270 -14.40 -3.47 -45.12
N VAL A 271 -14.76 -2.80 -46.22
CA VAL A 271 -16.11 -2.87 -46.81
C VAL A 271 -16.11 -3.59 -48.16
N GLN A 272 -17.20 -4.29 -48.46
CA GLN A 272 -17.46 -4.95 -49.73
C GLN A 272 -18.90 -4.65 -50.18
N PHE A 273 -19.05 -4.28 -51.45
CA PHE A 273 -20.35 -4.06 -52.09
C PHE A 273 -20.65 -5.18 -53.08
N ASP A 274 -21.93 -5.54 -53.21
CA ASP A 274 -22.40 -6.42 -54.27
C ASP A 274 -23.55 -5.76 -55.06
N ASP A 275 -23.17 -5.11 -56.17
CA ASP A 275 -24.06 -4.49 -57.16
C ASP A 275 -25.18 -5.43 -57.68
N VAL A 276 -25.03 -6.75 -57.55
CA VAL A 276 -25.92 -7.76 -58.15
C VAL A 276 -27.01 -8.20 -57.17
N SER A 277 -26.68 -8.38 -55.88
CA SER A 277 -27.68 -8.59 -54.82
C SER A 277 -28.23 -7.28 -54.26
N GLY A 278 -27.52 -6.16 -54.44
CA GLY A 278 -27.88 -4.87 -53.89
C GLY A 278 -27.52 -4.72 -52.41
N THR A 279 -26.48 -5.41 -51.93
CA THR A 279 -26.12 -5.49 -50.50
C THR A 279 -24.74 -4.91 -50.19
N THR A 280 -24.51 -4.60 -48.91
CA THR A 280 -23.21 -4.18 -48.35
C THR A 280 -22.77 -5.13 -47.24
N ALA A 281 -21.48 -5.45 -47.18
CA ALA A 281 -20.87 -6.16 -46.07
C ALA A 281 -19.68 -5.36 -45.51
N LEU A 282 -19.72 -5.02 -44.23
CA LEU A 282 -18.59 -4.46 -43.50
C LEU A 282 -17.95 -5.58 -42.65
N TYR A 283 -16.64 -5.70 -42.69
CA TYR A 283 -15.87 -6.65 -41.88
C TYR A 283 -15.03 -5.90 -40.85
N PHE A 284 -14.97 -6.40 -39.62
CA PHE A 284 -13.97 -6.01 -38.62
C PHE A 284 -13.11 -7.22 -38.29
N ARG A 285 -11.79 -7.11 -38.47
CA ARG A 285 -10.82 -8.12 -38.06
C ARG A 285 -9.96 -7.60 -36.89
N PRO A 286 -9.98 -8.26 -35.71
CA PRO A 286 -9.16 -7.84 -34.57
C PRO A 286 -7.66 -8.02 -34.87
N GLN A 287 -6.81 -7.27 -34.17
CA GLN A 287 -5.36 -7.40 -34.21
C GLN A 287 -4.78 -7.35 -32.78
N PRO A 288 -4.04 -8.38 -32.32
CA PRO A 288 -3.59 -9.54 -33.08
C PRO A 288 -4.66 -10.62 -33.31
N ARG A 289 -5.60 -10.79 -32.36
CA ARG A 289 -6.65 -11.82 -32.28
C ARG A 289 -7.80 -11.32 -31.40
N LEU A 290 -8.91 -12.07 -31.32
CA LEU A 290 -9.85 -11.89 -30.20
C LEU A 290 -9.15 -12.29 -28.87
N PRO A 291 -9.46 -11.63 -27.73
CA PRO A 291 -9.03 -12.09 -26.42
C PRO A 291 -9.75 -13.38 -25.99
N SER A 292 -9.18 -14.11 -25.02
CA SER A 292 -9.85 -15.25 -24.37
C SER A 292 -11.07 -14.79 -23.55
N ALA A 293 -12.10 -15.63 -23.48
CA ALA A 293 -13.27 -15.41 -22.61
C ALA A 293 -12.98 -15.56 -21.10
N GLY A 294 -11.71 -15.72 -20.72
CA GLY A 294 -11.28 -16.02 -19.36
C GLY A 294 -11.33 -17.52 -19.06
N SER A 295 -11.01 -17.87 -17.82
CA SER A 295 -11.13 -19.23 -17.28
C SER A 295 -12.07 -19.32 -16.07
N ASN A 296 -12.48 -18.18 -15.51
CA ASN A 296 -13.44 -18.09 -14.42
C ASN A 296 -14.88 -18.18 -14.97
N PRO A 297 -15.70 -19.18 -14.61
CA PRO A 297 -17.09 -19.29 -15.06
C PRO A 297 -18.04 -18.24 -14.45
N LEU A 298 -17.56 -17.41 -13.51
CA LEU A 298 -18.30 -16.29 -12.92
C LEU A 298 -17.94 -14.92 -13.54
N GLU A 299 -16.79 -14.81 -14.20
CA GLU A 299 -16.25 -13.59 -14.82
C GLU A 299 -15.91 -13.91 -16.29
N ILE A 300 -16.94 -14.11 -17.10
CA ILE A 300 -16.80 -14.55 -18.50
C ILE A 300 -16.66 -13.33 -19.40
N HIS A 301 -15.45 -13.09 -19.91
CA HIS A 301 -15.17 -11.94 -20.77
C HIS A 301 -15.93 -12.05 -22.11
N ARG A 302 -16.37 -10.91 -22.65
CA ARG A 302 -17.20 -10.85 -23.87
C ARG A 302 -16.73 -9.81 -24.88
N VAL A 303 -17.32 -9.85 -26.06
CA VAL A 303 -17.12 -8.87 -27.13
C VAL A 303 -18.45 -8.24 -27.50
N VAL A 304 -18.52 -6.92 -27.35
CA VAL A 304 -19.68 -6.07 -27.66
C VAL A 304 -19.47 -5.45 -29.03
N VAL A 305 -20.40 -5.66 -29.95
CA VAL A 305 -20.44 -5.00 -31.26
C VAL A 305 -21.62 -4.03 -31.29
N SER A 306 -21.33 -2.74 -31.34
CA SER A 306 -22.31 -1.65 -31.32
C SER A 306 -22.36 -0.93 -32.67
N VAL A 307 -23.56 -0.79 -33.22
CA VAL A 307 -23.85 -0.24 -34.56
C VAL A 307 -24.83 0.93 -34.43
N ASN A 308 -24.40 2.12 -34.85
CA ASN A 308 -25.19 3.35 -34.74
C ASN A 308 -26.15 3.54 -35.93
N SER A 309 -27.38 3.99 -35.66
CA SER A 309 -28.37 4.46 -36.65
C SER A 309 -27.89 5.57 -37.62
N SER A 310 -26.73 6.19 -37.38
CA SER A 310 -26.14 7.21 -38.28
C SER A 310 -25.59 6.66 -39.62
N ILE A 311 -25.59 5.34 -39.82
CA ILE A 311 -25.32 4.71 -41.12
C ILE A 311 -26.47 5.01 -42.08
N SER A 312 -26.21 5.39 -43.34
CA SER A 312 -27.25 5.65 -44.34
C SER A 312 -27.08 4.87 -45.64
N ASP A 313 -28.20 4.65 -46.33
CA ASP A 313 -28.23 4.11 -47.69
C ASP A 313 -27.77 5.15 -48.74
N LEU A 314 -27.74 4.76 -50.01
CA LEU A 314 -27.46 5.68 -51.13
C LEU A 314 -28.58 6.72 -51.40
N GLY A 315 -29.78 6.54 -50.87
CA GLY A 315 -30.87 7.52 -50.87
C GLY A 315 -30.76 8.60 -49.79
N GLY A 316 -30.03 8.32 -48.70
CA GLY A 316 -29.89 9.17 -47.52
C GLY A 316 -30.84 8.85 -46.36
N GLU A 317 -31.54 7.70 -46.41
CA GLU A 317 -32.35 7.17 -45.31
C GLU A 317 -31.43 6.46 -44.28
N PRO A 318 -31.59 6.74 -42.97
CA PRO A 318 -30.76 6.15 -41.93
C PRO A 318 -31.17 4.71 -41.58
N LEU A 319 -30.22 3.92 -41.08
CA LEU A 319 -30.42 2.58 -40.55
C LEU A 319 -31.55 2.57 -39.51
N GLY A 320 -32.57 1.71 -39.73
CA GLY A 320 -33.88 1.83 -39.09
C GLY A 320 -33.89 1.70 -37.56
N GLN A 321 -32.83 1.13 -36.98
CA GLN A 321 -32.52 1.14 -35.55
C GLN A 321 -31.02 0.91 -35.33
N SER A 322 -30.45 1.44 -34.25
CA SER A 322 -29.14 0.99 -33.76
C SER A 322 -29.22 -0.48 -33.35
N VAL A 323 -28.14 -1.23 -33.55
CA VAL A 323 -28.04 -2.66 -33.20
C VAL A 323 -26.85 -2.88 -32.28
N SER A 324 -27.04 -3.72 -31.26
CA SER A 324 -25.96 -4.27 -30.44
C SER A 324 -25.98 -5.79 -30.56
N ALA A 325 -24.81 -6.42 -30.55
CA ALA A 325 -24.67 -7.87 -30.50
C ALA A 325 -23.53 -8.26 -29.56
N LEU A 326 -23.75 -9.29 -28.75
CA LEU A 326 -22.82 -9.74 -27.70
C LEU A 326 -22.40 -11.19 -27.94
N PHE A 327 -21.09 -11.48 -27.96
CA PHE A 327 -20.57 -12.85 -28.04
C PHE A 327 -19.45 -13.15 -27.05
N THR A 328 -19.29 -14.43 -26.74
CA THR A 328 -18.24 -14.97 -25.86
C THR A 328 -17.19 -15.68 -26.71
N PRO A 329 -15.92 -15.25 -26.70
CA PRO A 329 -14.80 -15.95 -27.35
C PRO A 329 -14.58 -17.37 -26.82
N LEU A 330 -13.66 -18.11 -27.43
CA LEU A 330 -13.17 -19.37 -26.90
C LEU A 330 -12.45 -19.14 -25.57
N ALA A 331 -12.87 -19.85 -24.53
CA ALA A 331 -12.15 -19.93 -23.26
C ALA A 331 -10.86 -20.74 -23.45
N VAL A 332 -9.73 -20.04 -23.62
CA VAL A 332 -8.41 -20.66 -23.60
C VAL A 332 -7.89 -20.62 -22.15
N PRO A 333 -7.78 -21.77 -21.45
CA PRO A 333 -7.15 -21.80 -20.14
C PRO A 333 -5.66 -21.53 -20.31
N VAL A 334 -5.18 -20.41 -19.76
CA VAL A 334 -3.74 -20.17 -19.64
C VAL A 334 -3.21 -21.08 -18.54
N PRO A 335 -2.27 -21.99 -18.83
CA PRO A 335 -1.75 -22.89 -17.80
C PRO A 335 -1.00 -22.11 -16.73
N SER A 336 -1.07 -22.59 -15.50
CA SER A 336 -0.32 -22.03 -14.39
C SER A 336 1.20 -22.06 -14.66
N VAL A 337 1.83 -20.92 -14.45
CA VAL A 337 3.27 -20.70 -14.60
C VAL A 337 3.92 -20.95 -13.26
N LEU A 338 4.85 -21.90 -13.22
CA LEU A 338 5.70 -22.14 -12.06
C LEU A 338 6.85 -21.14 -12.03
N VAL A 339 6.77 -20.16 -11.14
CA VAL A 339 7.86 -19.20 -10.90
C VAL A 339 8.78 -19.80 -9.83
N ARG A 340 10.09 -19.86 -10.13
CA ARG A 340 11.08 -20.58 -9.31
C ARG A 340 12.33 -19.74 -9.09
N ASP A 341 12.75 -19.64 -7.83
CA ASP A 341 14.08 -19.17 -7.47
C ASP A 341 14.96 -20.37 -7.02
N THR A 342 16.24 -20.29 -7.33
CA THR A 342 17.29 -21.28 -6.95
C THR A 342 18.47 -20.59 -6.25
N PHE A 343 18.29 -19.34 -5.84
CA PHE A 343 19.22 -18.49 -5.08
C PHE A 343 20.62 -18.32 -5.69
N GLN A 344 20.77 -18.60 -7.00
CA GLN A 344 22.05 -18.65 -7.74
C GLN A 344 22.82 -17.31 -7.81
N GLY A 345 22.25 -16.22 -7.30
CA GLY A 345 22.95 -14.95 -7.16
C GLY A 345 22.22 -14.01 -6.21
N ILE A 346 22.96 -13.03 -5.69
CA ILE A 346 22.50 -12.08 -4.64
C ILE A 346 21.22 -11.31 -5.07
N LYS A 347 20.96 -11.19 -6.37
CA LYS A 347 19.72 -10.58 -6.92
C LYS A 347 18.42 -11.35 -6.62
N ALA A 348 18.49 -12.49 -5.95
CA ALA A 348 17.33 -13.22 -5.43
C ALA A 348 16.85 -12.69 -4.06
N ILE A 349 17.74 -12.07 -3.28
CA ILE A 349 17.51 -11.80 -1.84
C ILE A 349 17.66 -10.30 -1.55
N ASN A 350 16.69 -9.75 -0.80
CA ASN A 350 16.81 -8.42 -0.22
C ASN A 350 17.80 -8.46 0.96
N VAL A 351 19.08 -8.21 0.68
CA VAL A 351 20.16 -8.14 1.67
C VAL A 351 19.95 -7.05 2.73
N GLY A 352 19.12 -6.03 2.46
CA GLY A 352 18.77 -5.00 3.46
C GLY A 352 17.84 -5.49 4.57
N ALA A 353 17.15 -6.61 4.34
CA ALA A 353 16.13 -7.20 5.23
C ALA A 353 16.44 -8.66 5.63
N SER A 354 17.68 -9.13 5.42
CA SER A 354 18.09 -10.53 5.58
C SER A 354 19.40 -10.65 6.36
N SER A 355 19.48 -11.60 7.32
CA SER A 355 20.75 -11.97 7.95
C SER A 355 21.48 -13.07 7.17
N ALA A 356 20.74 -13.86 6.39
CA ALA A 356 21.22 -15.07 5.73
C ALA A 356 22.25 -14.82 4.61
N LEU A 357 23.19 -15.76 4.44
CA LEU A 357 24.17 -15.73 3.35
C LEU A 357 23.72 -16.62 2.19
N ALA A 358 23.74 -16.04 0.98
CA ALA A 358 23.60 -16.79 -0.27
C ALA A 358 24.96 -17.40 -0.70
N GLU A 359 25.09 -18.72 -0.57
CA GLU A 359 26.28 -19.45 -1.00
C GLU A 359 26.10 -20.09 -2.38
N PRO A 360 26.99 -19.85 -3.36
CA PRO A 360 27.01 -20.63 -4.61
C PRO A 360 27.63 -22.01 -4.37
N THR A 361 26.87 -23.07 -4.61
CA THR A 361 27.23 -24.47 -4.34
C THR A 361 27.16 -25.36 -5.59
N THR A 362 28.03 -26.37 -5.66
CA THR A 362 27.91 -27.50 -6.60
C THR A 362 27.29 -28.69 -5.87
N LEU A 363 26.00 -28.95 -6.08
CA LEU A 363 25.37 -30.18 -5.60
C LEU A 363 26.04 -31.41 -6.24
N VAL A 364 26.29 -32.44 -5.43
CA VAL A 364 26.89 -33.72 -5.86
C VAL A 364 25.81 -34.61 -6.52
N GLY A 365 25.14 -34.05 -7.53
CA GLY A 365 23.92 -34.60 -8.14
C GLY A 365 23.67 -34.21 -9.59
N GLY A 366 24.52 -33.37 -10.20
CA GLY A 366 24.58 -33.25 -11.67
C GLY A 366 23.46 -32.45 -12.35
N ASP A 367 23.13 -31.25 -11.86
CA ASP A 367 22.48 -30.21 -12.68
C ASP A 367 22.89 -28.80 -12.24
N GLY A 368 23.98 -28.30 -12.83
CA GLY A 368 24.48 -26.93 -12.67
C GLY A 368 25.19 -26.59 -11.35
N LEU A 369 25.53 -25.31 -11.23
CA LEU A 369 25.70 -24.63 -9.93
C LEU A 369 24.29 -24.27 -9.43
N ARG A 370 24.05 -24.36 -8.12
CA ARG A 370 22.85 -23.82 -7.48
C ARG A 370 23.25 -22.85 -6.38
N GLY A 371 22.36 -21.96 -5.97
CA GLY A 371 22.52 -21.25 -4.71
C GLY A 371 21.97 -22.07 -3.56
N ARG A 372 22.35 -21.68 -2.35
CA ARG A 372 21.64 -22.02 -1.12
C ARG A 372 21.66 -20.84 -0.16
N VAL A 373 20.65 -20.76 0.69
CA VAL A 373 20.51 -19.72 1.71
C VAL A 373 20.71 -20.37 3.06
N VAL A 374 21.86 -20.10 3.68
CA VAL A 374 22.29 -20.72 4.93
C VAL A 374 21.90 -19.82 6.11
N PRO A 375 21.26 -20.35 7.18
CA PRO A 375 21.06 -19.62 8.42
C PRO A 375 22.41 -19.26 9.06
N VAL A 376 22.48 -18.10 9.70
CA VAL A 376 23.70 -17.52 10.27
C VAL A 376 23.34 -16.62 11.44
N LEU A 377 24.37 -16.12 12.15
CA LEU A 377 24.29 -15.04 13.16
C LEU A 377 23.08 -14.14 12.93
N ALA A 378 22.21 -14.14 13.93
CA ALA A 378 20.82 -13.80 13.78
C ALA A 378 20.55 -12.34 14.15
N GLY A 379 19.29 -11.95 14.06
CA GLY A 379 18.84 -10.58 14.32
C GLY A 379 17.34 -10.52 14.55
N GLY A 380 16.78 -11.58 15.16
CA GLY A 380 15.35 -11.74 15.34
C GLY A 380 14.63 -12.26 14.09
N SER A 381 13.40 -12.72 14.34
CA SER A 381 12.44 -13.15 13.32
C SER A 381 12.14 -12.07 12.30
N GLY A 382 12.10 -10.81 12.74
CA GLY A 382 11.59 -9.67 11.97
C GLY A 382 10.07 -9.47 12.07
N ARG A 383 9.36 -10.15 13.00
CA ARG A 383 7.89 -10.18 13.07
C ARG A 383 7.18 -8.81 13.12
N HIS A 384 7.87 -7.75 13.57
CA HIS A 384 7.31 -6.41 13.71
C HIS A 384 7.50 -5.50 12.49
N GLY A 385 8.16 -5.97 11.41
CA GLY A 385 8.20 -5.23 10.15
C GLY A 385 9.53 -4.57 9.78
N GLU A 386 9.46 -3.78 8.72
CA GLU A 386 10.43 -2.74 8.40
C GLU A 386 9.97 -1.46 9.11
N LEU A 387 10.83 -0.86 9.96
CA LEU A 387 10.53 0.40 10.65
C LEU A 387 11.40 1.53 10.08
N PHE A 388 10.73 2.59 9.60
CA PHE A 388 11.35 3.79 9.01
C PHE A 388 10.88 5.03 9.78
N VAL A 389 11.75 5.63 10.58
CA VAL A 389 11.51 6.91 11.26
C VAL A 389 12.10 8.04 10.43
N ARG A 390 11.27 9.00 10.01
CA ARG A 390 11.64 10.01 9.01
C ARG A 390 12.19 11.31 9.61
N ASN A 391 12.81 12.13 8.77
CA ASN A 391 13.19 13.51 9.11
C ASN A 391 11.98 14.29 9.66
N GLY A 392 12.07 14.77 10.90
CA GLY A 392 11.01 15.49 11.59
C GLY A 392 9.91 14.60 12.21
N GLU A 393 10.01 13.28 12.08
CA GLU A 393 9.12 12.32 12.75
C GLU A 393 9.68 11.94 14.13
N THR A 394 8.78 11.71 15.08
CA THR A 394 9.10 11.03 16.34
C THR A 394 8.22 9.80 16.46
N VAL A 395 8.83 8.63 16.64
CA VAL A 395 8.15 7.36 16.91
C VAL A 395 8.51 6.94 18.32
N VAL A 396 7.55 6.38 19.05
CA VAL A 396 7.72 5.96 20.44
C VAL A 396 7.34 4.50 20.58
N LEU A 397 8.19 3.69 21.21
CA LEU A 397 7.93 2.28 21.52
C LEU A 397 7.79 2.10 23.04
N GLY A 398 6.66 1.55 23.47
CA GLY A 398 6.42 1.11 24.84
C GLY A 398 6.97 -0.31 25.09
N THR A 399 7.70 -0.50 26.19
CA THR A 399 8.41 -1.75 26.52
C THR A 399 7.85 -2.52 27.71
N GLY A 400 6.73 -2.08 28.31
CA GLY A 400 6.26 -2.62 29.59
C GLY A 400 4.76 -2.96 29.62
N PRO A 401 4.31 -3.81 30.56
CA PRO A 401 2.90 -4.24 30.66
C PRO A 401 1.93 -3.14 31.12
N THR A 402 2.43 -1.92 31.36
CA THR A 402 1.65 -0.71 31.62
C THR A 402 1.68 0.30 30.47
N LEU A 403 2.57 0.09 29.49
CA LEU A 403 2.84 1.00 28.38
C LEU A 403 3.40 0.15 27.23
N VAL A 404 2.49 -0.46 26.47
CA VAL A 404 2.81 -1.44 25.42
C VAL A 404 3.00 -0.78 24.06
N THR A 405 3.71 -1.43 23.13
CA THR A 405 3.66 -1.06 21.70
C THR A 405 2.64 -1.90 20.96
N ARG A 406 1.87 -1.30 20.05
CA ARG A 406 0.95 -1.96 19.12
C ARG A 406 1.37 -1.73 17.67
N PHE A 407 1.50 -2.81 16.91
CA PHE A 407 1.76 -2.78 15.47
C PHE A 407 0.55 -3.29 14.70
N GLY A 408 0.01 -2.53 13.75
CA GLY A 408 -1.27 -2.82 13.08
C GLY A 408 -1.50 -2.03 11.78
N PRO A 409 -2.66 -2.23 11.10
CA PRO A 409 -2.87 -1.77 9.72
C PRO A 409 -3.17 -0.27 9.56
N GLU A 410 -4.09 0.27 10.37
CA GLU A 410 -4.56 1.66 10.32
C GLU A 410 -4.02 2.48 11.50
N LEU A 411 -2.70 2.51 11.69
CA LEU A 411 -2.09 3.24 12.81
C LEU A 411 -1.38 4.52 12.35
N THR A 412 -1.61 5.60 13.10
CA THR A 412 -0.77 6.81 13.10
C THR A 412 0.18 6.75 14.30
N THR A 413 1.42 7.18 14.15
CA THR A 413 2.45 7.20 15.19
C THR A 413 2.11 8.13 16.35
N ASN A 414 1.34 7.63 17.32
CA ASN A 414 0.75 8.36 18.45
C ASN A 414 0.63 7.47 19.70
N GLY A 415 0.44 8.08 20.87
CA GLY A 415 -0.07 7.40 22.07
C GLY A 415 -1.59 7.30 22.04
N VAL A 416 -2.15 6.27 22.67
CA VAL A 416 -3.61 6.08 22.83
C VAL A 416 -4.04 5.90 24.27
N ASP A 417 -5.24 6.38 24.57
CA ASP A 417 -5.89 6.26 25.87
C ASP A 417 -6.47 4.86 26.14
N ALA A 418 -7.03 4.67 27.34
CA ALA A 418 -7.70 3.43 27.75
C ALA A 418 -8.95 3.04 26.92
N PHE A 419 -9.35 3.85 25.94
CA PHE A 419 -10.45 3.59 24.99
C PHE A 419 -9.97 3.41 23.54
N GLY A 420 -8.66 3.50 23.26
CA GLY A 420 -8.09 3.44 21.91
C GLY A 420 -8.23 4.75 21.13
N VAL A 421 -8.33 5.88 21.83
CA VAL A 421 -8.36 7.22 21.21
C VAL A 421 -6.98 7.84 21.29
N ALA A 422 -6.49 8.37 20.16
CA ALA A 422 -5.20 9.07 20.11
C ALA A 422 -5.19 10.27 21.08
N THR A 423 -4.24 10.25 22.02
CA THR A 423 -4.05 11.30 23.04
C THR A 423 -2.59 11.76 23.06
N THR A 424 -2.37 12.97 23.58
CA THR A 424 -1.03 13.55 23.81
C THR A 424 -0.82 13.93 25.27
N ASP A 425 -1.70 13.47 26.16
CA ASP A 425 -1.58 13.65 27.61
C ASP A 425 -0.81 12.45 28.18
N GLU A 426 0.43 12.66 28.65
CA GLU A 426 1.31 11.56 29.10
C GLU A 426 0.69 10.74 30.26
N ASP A 427 -0.23 11.33 31.04
CA ASP A 427 -0.98 10.65 32.11
C ASP A 427 -2.13 9.74 31.60
N GLU A 428 -2.60 9.91 30.36
CA GLU A 428 -3.69 9.11 29.78
C GLU A 428 -3.21 7.96 28.87
N ILE A 429 -1.95 8.00 28.39
CA ILE A 429 -1.41 7.00 27.45
C ILE A 429 -1.27 5.63 28.11
N VAL A 430 -1.85 4.59 27.51
CA VAL A 430 -1.69 3.18 27.92
C VAL A 430 -0.94 2.32 26.90
N ALA A 431 -0.84 2.80 25.65
CA ALA A 431 -0.12 2.13 24.57
C ALA A 431 0.35 3.14 23.51
N TYR A 432 1.38 2.77 22.75
CA TYR A 432 1.78 3.46 21.52
C TYR A 432 1.38 2.66 20.29
N GLU A 433 0.76 3.33 19.33
CA GLU A 433 0.33 2.74 18.06
C GLU A 433 1.33 3.11 16.96
N VAL A 434 1.97 2.09 16.38
CA VAL A 434 3.18 2.25 15.56
C VAL A 434 3.02 1.62 14.20
N ARG A 435 3.16 2.43 13.15
CA ARG A 435 3.06 2.00 11.75
C ARG A 435 4.37 1.43 11.19
N ALA A 436 4.89 0.38 11.82
CA ALA A 436 5.68 -0.59 11.07
C ALA A 436 4.73 -1.50 10.26
N GLN A 437 5.21 -2.17 9.21
CA GLN A 437 4.40 -3.15 8.48
C GLN A 437 4.30 -4.46 9.30
N PRO A 438 3.15 -4.85 9.89
CA PRO A 438 3.09 -6.07 10.69
C PRO A 438 3.38 -7.29 9.82
N ILE A 439 4.26 -8.18 10.28
CA ILE A 439 4.58 -9.45 9.58
C ILE A 439 3.83 -10.63 10.21
N ASP A 440 3.19 -10.42 11.36
CA ASP A 440 2.31 -11.38 12.03
C ASP A 440 0.91 -10.79 12.24
N ASP A 441 -0.10 -11.56 11.86
CA ASP A 441 -1.09 -12.05 12.83
C ASP A 441 -1.26 -13.56 12.60
N TYR A 442 -1.37 -14.35 13.67
CA TYR A 442 -1.57 -15.80 13.57
C TYR A 442 -3.03 -16.16 13.79
N VAL A 443 -3.60 -16.87 12.80
CA VAL A 443 -5.01 -17.24 12.67
C VAL A 443 -5.75 -17.45 14.00
N VAL A 444 -6.51 -16.43 14.41
CA VAL A 444 -7.61 -16.56 15.37
C VAL A 444 -8.92 -16.66 14.59
N ASP A 445 -9.67 -17.75 14.80
CA ASP A 445 -10.87 -18.15 14.05
C ASP A 445 -11.78 -16.98 13.56
N GLY A 446 -11.56 -16.52 12.33
CA GLY A 446 -12.45 -15.59 11.61
C GLY A 446 -12.05 -14.11 11.54
N VAL A 447 -10.80 -13.75 11.88
CA VAL A 447 -10.20 -12.43 11.61
C VAL A 447 -9.47 -12.44 10.25
N LEU A 448 -9.43 -11.31 9.53
CA LEU A 448 -8.68 -11.22 8.26
C LEU A 448 -7.18 -10.96 8.51
N PRO A 449 -6.26 -11.46 7.65
CA PRO A 449 -4.83 -11.24 7.81
C PRO A 449 -4.49 -9.76 7.97
N GLY A 450 -3.80 -9.41 9.06
CA GLY A 450 -3.42 -8.03 9.36
C GLY A 450 -4.53 -7.10 9.86
N GLU A 451 -5.73 -7.58 10.20
CA GLU A 451 -6.71 -6.78 10.98
C GLU A 451 -6.34 -6.66 12.46
N LEU A 452 -5.58 -7.62 12.99
CA LEU A 452 -5.17 -7.69 14.40
C LEU A 452 -3.88 -6.88 14.66
N ALA A 453 -3.70 -6.45 15.91
CA ALA A 453 -2.54 -5.70 16.35
C ALA A 453 -1.61 -6.56 17.20
N VAL A 454 -0.32 -6.58 16.86
CA VAL A 454 0.71 -7.25 17.66
C VAL A 454 1.10 -6.36 18.83
N GLU A 455 0.89 -6.82 20.07
CA GLU A 455 1.31 -6.14 21.29
C GLU A 455 2.74 -6.56 21.71
N VAL A 456 3.56 -5.61 22.15
CA VAL A 456 4.85 -5.85 22.81
C VAL A 456 4.80 -5.27 24.22
N ASP A 457 4.91 -6.14 25.23
CA ASP A 457 4.86 -5.80 26.67
C ASP A 457 6.13 -6.20 27.46
N ASP A 458 7.02 -7.00 26.86
CA ASP A 458 8.26 -7.49 27.47
C ASP A 458 9.52 -6.66 27.10
N GLY A 459 9.41 -5.79 26.10
CA GLY A 459 10.49 -4.95 25.57
C GLY A 459 11.31 -5.56 24.42
N VAL A 460 10.90 -6.72 23.87
CA VAL A 460 11.56 -7.38 22.74
C VAL A 460 10.96 -6.93 21.40
N PHE A 461 11.75 -6.22 20.60
CA PHE A 461 11.40 -5.83 19.24
C PHE A 461 12.23 -6.61 18.24
N GLU A 462 11.58 -7.26 17.29
CA GLU A 462 12.22 -7.99 16.18
C GLU A 462 11.80 -7.36 14.84
N PHE A 463 12.71 -6.60 14.20
CA PHE A 463 12.49 -5.92 12.92
C PHE A 463 13.27 -6.58 11.77
N ALA A 464 12.71 -6.55 10.56
CA ALA A 464 13.42 -6.97 9.34
C ALA A 464 14.53 -5.97 8.97
N THR A 465 14.25 -4.67 9.11
CA THR A 465 15.13 -3.54 8.84
C THR A 465 14.73 -2.39 9.77
N LEU A 466 15.69 -1.65 10.31
CA LEU A 466 15.45 -0.43 11.10
C LEU A 466 16.20 0.75 10.47
N VAL A 467 15.49 1.83 10.17
CA VAL A 467 16.06 3.07 9.64
C VAL A 467 15.53 4.27 10.43
N ILE A 468 16.43 5.08 10.97
CA ILE A 468 16.14 6.40 11.53
C ILE A 468 16.88 7.41 10.65
N ASP A 469 16.17 8.02 9.70
CA ASP A 469 16.72 9.01 8.77
C ASP A 469 17.19 10.27 9.56
N ALA A 470 18.16 11.02 9.02
CA ALA A 470 18.73 12.19 9.70
C ALA A 470 17.64 13.17 10.18
N GLY A 471 17.58 13.44 11.48
CA GLY A 471 16.58 14.32 12.10
C GLY A 471 15.23 13.65 12.42
N GLY A 472 15.10 12.33 12.30
CA GLY A 472 14.06 11.54 12.97
C GLY A 472 14.48 11.10 14.38
N ARG A 473 13.51 10.79 15.24
CA ARG A 473 13.75 10.32 16.62
C ARG A 473 12.94 9.06 16.94
N LEU A 474 13.60 7.98 17.32
CA LEU A 474 12.95 6.80 17.91
C LEU A 474 13.15 6.85 19.43
N VAL A 475 12.07 6.92 20.21
CA VAL A 475 12.09 6.98 21.67
C VAL A 475 11.61 5.65 22.25
N LEU A 476 12.26 5.19 23.32
CA LEU A 476 11.95 3.96 24.02
C LEU A 476 11.45 4.29 25.43
N GLU A 477 10.27 3.80 25.80
CA GLU A 477 9.59 4.15 27.06
C GLU A 477 8.98 2.92 27.73
N GLY A 478 8.71 3.00 29.04
CA GLY A 478 8.15 1.89 29.81
C GLY A 478 9.19 1.20 30.72
N ALA A 479 8.76 0.12 31.38
CA ALA A 479 9.47 -0.40 32.55
C ALA A 479 10.61 -1.39 32.24
N ASN A 480 10.51 -2.21 31.19
CA ASN A 480 11.48 -3.26 30.90
C ASN A 480 12.62 -2.77 30.00
N PRO A 481 13.86 -3.28 30.16
CA PRO A 481 14.96 -3.04 29.23
C PRO A 481 14.57 -3.24 27.76
N ALA A 482 14.96 -2.32 26.90
CA ALA A 482 14.67 -2.40 25.47
C ALA A 482 15.63 -3.39 24.78
N ARG A 483 15.09 -4.29 23.96
CA ARG A 483 15.86 -5.30 23.23
C ARG A 483 15.47 -5.27 21.75
N ILE A 484 16.21 -4.52 20.95
CA ILE A 484 15.99 -4.35 19.52
C ILE A 484 16.85 -5.35 18.75
N PHE A 485 16.18 -6.27 18.07
CA PHE A 485 16.73 -7.22 17.13
C PHE A 485 16.43 -6.74 15.71
N VAL A 486 17.45 -6.60 14.87
CA VAL A 486 17.31 -6.18 13.47
C VAL A 486 17.95 -7.23 12.56
N ARG A 487 17.13 -7.87 11.72
CA ARG A 487 17.54 -9.05 10.93
C ARG A 487 18.52 -8.68 9.83
N GLY A 488 18.19 -7.65 9.05
CA GLY A 488 19.04 -7.07 8.02
C GLY A 488 19.86 -5.87 8.54
N VAL A 489 19.71 -4.73 7.87
CA VAL A 489 20.45 -3.50 8.18
C VAL A 489 19.74 -2.68 9.26
N CYS A 490 20.53 -2.13 10.19
CA CYS A 490 20.12 -1.09 11.11
C CYS A 490 20.87 0.20 10.77
N ARG A 491 20.17 1.30 10.43
CA ARG A 491 20.77 2.61 10.13
C ARG A 491 20.23 3.69 11.05
N VAL A 492 21.11 4.35 11.80
CA VAL A 492 20.79 5.46 12.72
C VAL A 492 21.55 6.71 12.26
N GLU A 493 20.86 7.59 11.54
CA GLU A 493 21.32 8.94 11.15
C GLU A 493 20.65 10.03 12.01
N GLY A 494 19.48 9.75 12.57
CA GLY A 494 18.80 10.58 13.56
C GLY A 494 19.17 10.20 15.00
N THR A 495 18.18 10.15 15.89
CA THR A 495 18.38 9.80 17.30
C THR A 495 17.63 8.52 17.66
N LEU A 496 18.32 7.57 18.30
CA LEU A 496 17.71 6.50 19.08
C LEU A 496 17.86 6.84 20.57
N ASP A 497 16.74 6.99 21.25
CA ASP A 497 16.65 7.57 22.59
C ASP A 497 16.10 6.53 23.58
N ALA A 498 16.97 6.08 24.45
CA ALA A 498 16.70 5.22 25.60
C ALA A 498 17.15 5.92 26.91
N GLY A 499 17.14 7.26 26.94
CA GLY A 499 17.56 8.05 28.09
C GLY A 499 16.60 7.98 29.28
N GLY A 500 17.12 8.33 30.45
CA GLY A 500 16.31 8.71 31.60
C GLY A 500 15.59 10.04 31.34
N ARG A 501 14.47 10.27 32.00
CA ARG A 501 13.77 11.57 31.90
C ARG A 501 14.26 12.53 32.97
N ASP A 502 14.45 13.78 32.56
CA ASP A 502 14.76 14.92 33.43
C ASP A 502 13.64 15.12 34.46
N ALA A 503 14.00 15.61 35.65
CA ALA A 503 13.04 16.10 36.62
C ALA A 503 12.63 17.55 36.31
N ILE A 504 11.37 17.87 36.60
CA ILE A 504 10.77 19.18 36.28
C ILE A 504 11.31 20.28 37.21
N ASP A 505 11.55 21.47 36.67
CA ASP A 505 11.88 22.68 37.45
C ASP A 505 10.79 22.98 38.50
N GLN A 506 11.15 22.97 39.78
CA GLN A 506 10.18 23.06 40.88
C GLN A 506 10.08 24.47 41.45
N ALA A 507 8.91 25.10 41.26
CA ALA A 507 8.57 26.35 41.94
C ALA A 507 8.34 26.09 43.44
N SER A 508 9.13 26.72 44.32
CA SER A 508 9.15 26.38 45.75
C SER A 508 7.87 26.72 46.53
N THR A 509 6.86 27.28 45.87
CA THR A 509 5.53 27.56 46.42
C THR A 509 4.55 26.38 46.27
N VAL A 510 4.85 25.36 45.46
CA VAL A 510 4.07 24.11 45.37
C VAL A 510 4.13 23.37 46.71
N GLY A 511 3.00 22.83 47.17
CA GLY A 511 2.87 22.20 48.49
C GLY A 511 3.71 20.94 48.65
N LEU A 512 3.58 20.03 47.69
CA LEU A 512 4.40 18.84 47.61
C LEU A 512 5.80 19.17 47.03
N GLY A 513 6.72 18.21 47.16
CA GLY A 513 7.95 18.18 46.38
C GLY A 513 7.71 18.17 44.86
N GLY A 514 8.79 18.27 44.09
CA GLY A 514 8.73 17.89 42.67
C GLY A 514 8.74 16.36 42.57
N ASP A 515 7.94 15.79 41.67
CA ASP A 515 7.90 14.34 41.43
C ASP A 515 9.17 13.87 40.70
N GLY A 516 9.73 12.73 41.10
CA GLY A 516 10.97 12.18 40.55
C GLY A 516 10.92 11.86 39.06
N GLY A 517 12.02 12.06 38.34
CA GLY A 517 12.12 11.68 36.92
C GLY A 517 11.81 10.18 36.74
N PRO A 518 10.81 9.78 35.92
CA PRO A 518 10.24 8.44 35.95
C PRO A 518 11.23 7.33 35.58
N ASN A 519 11.04 6.14 36.15
CA ASN A 519 11.83 4.96 35.84
C ASN A 519 11.60 4.50 34.39
N ARG A 520 12.67 4.20 33.67
CA ARG A 520 12.63 3.80 32.25
C ARG A 520 13.57 2.65 31.95
N LEU A 521 13.11 1.71 31.15
CA LEU A 521 13.92 0.68 30.50
C LEU A 521 14.84 -0.09 31.46
N GLY A 522 14.31 -0.50 32.62
CA GLY A 522 15.08 -1.17 33.68
C GLY A 522 16.02 -0.27 34.49
N ALA A 523 15.86 1.06 34.44
CA ALA A 523 16.56 2.03 35.28
C ALA A 523 15.70 2.51 36.46
N GLY A 524 16.35 3.04 37.50
CA GLY A 524 15.67 3.62 38.67
C GLY A 524 15.06 4.99 38.39
N ALA A 525 13.89 5.27 38.99
CA ALA A 525 13.31 6.61 39.02
C ALA A 525 14.17 7.56 39.86
N GLY A 526 14.14 8.85 39.57
CA GLY A 526 14.66 9.86 40.47
C GLY A 526 13.87 9.94 41.78
N GLY A 527 14.46 10.53 42.81
CA GLY A 527 13.80 10.74 44.10
C GLY A 527 12.95 12.01 44.08
N ASP A 528 11.71 11.90 44.56
CA ASP A 528 10.82 13.03 44.83
C ASP A 528 11.49 14.05 45.76
N GLY A 529 11.26 15.34 45.50
CA GLY A 529 11.73 16.43 46.35
C GLY A 529 10.99 16.48 47.70
N GLY A 530 11.56 17.22 48.66
CA GLY A 530 10.94 17.39 49.98
C GLY A 530 9.71 18.31 49.93
N ASP A 531 8.62 17.89 50.56
CA ASP A 531 7.40 18.68 50.72
C ASP A 531 7.61 19.95 51.53
N ARG A 532 6.70 20.91 51.36
CA ARG A 532 6.59 22.05 52.28
C ARG A 532 6.08 21.59 53.64
N PRO A 533 6.60 22.10 54.75
CA PRO A 533 6.01 21.87 56.07
C PRO A 533 4.60 22.49 56.17
N ASP A 534 3.69 21.81 56.86
CA ASP A 534 2.36 22.34 57.16
C ASP A 534 2.42 23.68 57.92
N GLN A 535 1.50 24.59 57.60
CA GLN A 535 1.41 25.88 58.28
C GLN A 535 1.26 25.74 59.81
N PRO A 536 1.72 26.76 60.57
CA PRO A 536 1.35 26.93 61.97
C PRO A 536 -0.15 27.25 62.15
N THR A 537 -0.95 26.18 62.10
CA THR A 537 -2.42 26.17 62.12
C THR A 537 -2.99 26.55 63.49
N ASN A 538 -3.04 27.86 63.78
CA ASN A 538 -3.90 28.39 64.84
C ASN A 538 -4.46 29.79 64.58
N GLY A 539 -5.76 29.94 64.80
CA GLY A 539 -6.57 31.13 64.49
C GLY A 539 -6.34 32.36 65.37
N GLN A 540 -5.11 32.63 65.81
CA GLN A 540 -4.72 33.90 66.44
C GLN A 540 -4.03 34.89 65.50
N LEU A 541 -3.72 34.49 64.26
CA LEU A 541 -3.12 35.34 63.23
C LEU A 541 -4.11 36.37 62.64
N THR A 542 -4.60 37.27 63.49
CA THR A 542 -5.18 38.53 63.00
C THR A 542 -4.05 39.37 62.38
N PRO A 543 -4.13 39.80 61.11
CA PRO A 543 -3.04 40.48 60.40
C PRO A 543 -2.93 41.96 60.81
N SER A 544 -2.69 42.19 62.10
CA SER A 544 -2.65 43.51 62.75
C SER A 544 -1.52 44.42 62.26
N GLN A 545 -0.53 43.90 61.52
CA GLN A 545 0.55 44.67 60.90
C GLN A 545 0.88 44.25 59.44
N GLY A 546 -0.05 43.56 58.75
CA GLY A 546 0.02 43.39 57.28
C GLY A 546 1.22 42.61 56.71
N GLN A 547 1.93 41.82 57.51
CA GLN A 547 2.97 40.90 57.03
C GLN A 547 2.36 39.53 56.70
N ALA A 548 2.89 38.86 55.68
CA ALA A 548 2.31 37.63 55.13
C ALA A 548 2.85 36.38 55.83
N PHE A 549 1.94 35.50 56.22
CA PHE A 549 2.21 34.07 56.39
C PHE A 549 1.80 33.41 55.06
N ARG A 550 2.69 32.65 54.43
CA ARG A 550 2.48 32.08 53.10
C ARG A 550 2.77 30.57 53.02
N GLY A 551 2.78 29.88 54.17
CA GLY A 551 3.00 28.43 54.23
C GLY A 551 1.92 27.63 53.50
N TYR A 552 2.18 26.36 53.26
CA TYR A 552 1.18 25.47 52.67
C TYR A 552 0.31 24.82 53.77
N ASP A 553 -1.00 24.76 53.55
CA ASP A 553 -1.94 24.01 54.40
C ASP A 553 -2.34 22.74 53.63
N HIS A 554 -1.78 21.57 53.98
CA HIS A 554 -2.12 20.35 53.25
C HIS A 554 -3.55 19.86 53.53
N PRO A 555 -4.18 19.15 52.57
CA PRO A 555 -5.44 18.45 52.81
C PRO A 555 -5.34 17.51 54.03
N PRO A 556 -6.36 17.50 54.92
CA PRO A 556 -6.32 16.64 56.11
C PRO A 556 -6.19 15.15 55.77
N GLY A 557 -5.00 14.59 56.01
CA GLY A 557 -4.66 13.19 55.71
C GLY A 557 -3.50 13.00 54.72
N THR A 558 -3.00 14.07 54.08
CA THR A 558 -1.73 14.03 53.34
C THR A 558 -0.57 13.62 54.27
N SER A 559 0.35 12.82 53.75
CA SER A 559 1.62 12.50 54.43
C SER A 559 2.67 13.47 53.94
N VAL A 560 3.11 14.40 54.81
CA VAL A 560 4.12 15.41 54.48
C VAL A 560 5.52 14.87 54.77
N VAL A 561 6.37 14.82 53.75
CA VAL A 561 7.76 14.32 53.80
C VAL A 561 8.71 15.45 53.42
N VAL A 562 9.21 16.20 54.41
CA VAL A 562 10.01 17.42 54.17
C VAL A 562 11.46 17.15 53.72
N ASP A 563 11.98 15.94 53.94
CA ASP A 563 13.27 15.49 53.41
C ASP A 563 13.06 15.01 51.95
N GLY A 564 13.96 15.35 51.04
CA GLY A 564 13.95 14.78 49.69
C GLY A 564 14.22 13.28 49.76
N THR A 565 13.57 12.50 48.90
CA THR A 565 13.73 11.04 48.86
C THR A 565 14.97 10.63 48.08
N ALA A 566 15.48 9.43 48.33
CA ALA A 566 16.54 8.84 47.52
C ALA A 566 15.94 8.22 46.25
N GLY A 567 16.68 8.27 45.14
CA GLY A 567 16.25 7.64 43.89
C GLY A 567 16.17 6.12 43.96
N GLY A 568 15.58 5.51 42.93
CA GLY A 568 15.68 4.08 42.68
C GLY A 568 17.08 3.68 42.25
N GLY A 569 17.56 2.53 42.72
CA GLY A 569 18.84 1.97 42.31
C GLY A 569 18.81 1.33 40.91
N ARG A 570 19.99 0.83 40.51
CA ARG A 570 20.20 0.15 39.22
C ARG A 570 19.26 -1.05 39.04
N GLY A 571 18.78 -1.26 37.82
CA GLY A 571 17.83 -2.34 37.53
C GLY A 571 16.36 -2.02 37.84
N GLY A 572 16.01 -0.77 38.17
CA GLY A 572 14.64 -0.27 38.25
C GLY A 572 13.77 -0.77 39.41
N ALA A 573 14.31 -1.61 40.29
CA ALA A 573 13.58 -2.13 41.44
C ALA A 573 13.56 -1.13 42.60
N ALA A 574 12.38 -0.62 42.96
CA ALA A 574 12.16 0.28 44.11
C ALA A 574 12.55 -0.31 45.50
N ALA A 575 13.01 -1.57 45.55
CA ALA A 575 13.56 -2.22 46.74
C ALA A 575 15.10 -2.26 46.77
N GLY A 576 15.78 -1.83 45.69
CA GLY A 576 17.23 -1.72 45.61
C GLY A 576 17.65 -0.25 45.65
N THR A 577 18.44 0.14 46.64
CA THR A 577 19.07 1.48 46.72
C THR A 577 20.47 1.50 46.09
N VAL A 578 20.85 0.44 45.38
CA VAL A 578 22.22 0.22 44.89
C VAL A 578 22.51 1.16 43.73
N GLY A 579 23.48 2.07 43.94
CA GLY A 579 23.78 3.18 43.04
C GLY A 579 22.85 4.38 43.16
N ALA A 580 21.85 4.37 44.05
CA ALA A 580 20.87 5.46 44.15
C ALA A 580 21.51 6.79 44.60
N GLY A 581 21.06 7.89 44.02
CA GLY A 581 21.37 9.23 44.51
C GLY A 581 20.67 9.46 45.86
N GLY A 582 21.43 9.85 46.88
CA GLY A 582 20.90 10.15 48.20
C GLY A 582 20.00 11.40 48.20
N GLY A 583 18.84 11.31 48.85
CA GLY A 583 17.93 12.44 49.04
C GLY A 583 18.47 13.49 50.02
N GLY A 584 18.28 14.76 49.69
CA GLY A 584 18.71 15.91 50.48
C GLY A 584 17.82 16.16 51.69
N VAL A 585 18.41 16.30 52.87
CA VAL A 585 17.64 16.59 54.10
C VAL A 585 17.02 17.98 54.11
N ALA A 586 15.86 18.08 54.77
CA ALA A 586 15.24 19.34 55.13
C ALA A 586 16.17 20.16 56.03
N TRP A 587 16.27 21.48 55.78
CA TRP A 587 17.13 22.34 56.58
C TRP A 587 16.42 23.66 56.95
N PRO A 588 16.41 24.04 58.25
CA PRO A 588 17.15 23.48 59.37
C PRO A 588 16.50 22.20 59.95
N PRO A 589 17.24 21.42 60.78
CA PRO A 589 16.83 20.05 61.15
C PRO A 589 15.71 19.98 62.19
N VAL A 590 15.24 21.14 62.65
CA VAL A 590 13.98 21.28 63.38
C VAL A 590 13.27 22.48 62.78
N MET A 591 12.33 22.22 61.88
CA MET A 591 11.44 23.23 61.33
C MET A 591 10.62 23.90 62.46
N PRO A 592 10.17 25.16 62.28
CA PRO A 592 9.24 25.79 63.21
C PRO A 592 7.96 24.96 63.39
N GLY A 593 7.49 24.89 64.64
CA GLY A 593 6.30 24.15 65.03
C GLY A 593 4.99 24.93 64.79
N PRO A 594 3.83 24.36 65.18
CA PRO A 594 2.52 24.84 64.78
C PRO A 594 2.06 26.17 65.42
N SER A 595 2.95 26.90 66.09
CA SER A 595 2.70 28.24 66.63
C SER A 595 3.90 29.17 66.43
N ILE A 596 3.63 30.47 66.34
CA ILE A 596 4.66 31.52 66.14
C ILE A 596 5.72 31.63 67.25
N LEU A 597 5.59 30.86 68.34
CA LEU A 597 6.54 30.79 69.45
C LEU A 597 7.42 29.52 69.40
N GLU A 598 7.02 28.51 68.62
CA GLU A 598 7.77 27.27 68.42
C GLU A 598 8.79 27.45 67.29
N LEU A 599 9.81 28.27 67.55
CA LEU A 599 10.78 28.73 66.55
C LEU A 599 11.67 27.64 65.92
N GLY A 600 11.54 26.37 66.31
CA GLY A 600 12.46 25.31 65.89
C GLY A 600 13.93 25.71 66.06
N SER A 601 14.77 25.40 65.08
CA SER A 601 16.17 25.82 65.05
C SER A 601 16.38 27.33 64.88
N ILE A 602 15.47 28.06 64.22
CA ILE A 602 15.57 29.53 64.08
C ILE A 602 15.29 30.28 65.40
N ALA A 603 15.16 29.57 66.52
CA ALA A 603 15.38 30.12 67.86
C ALA A 603 16.80 30.70 68.00
N ASP A 604 17.81 29.98 67.53
CA ASP A 604 19.21 30.43 67.48
C ASP A 604 19.38 31.54 66.43
N THR A 605 20.36 32.42 66.66
CA THR A 605 20.72 33.55 65.80
C THR A 605 21.68 33.16 64.69
N ASN A 606 22.40 32.04 64.81
CA ASN A 606 23.30 31.54 63.76
C ASN A 606 22.56 31.17 62.46
N TYR A 607 21.25 30.94 62.57
CA TYR A 607 20.33 30.62 61.47
C TYR A 607 19.64 31.84 60.84
N LEU A 608 19.95 33.06 61.28
CA LEU A 608 19.34 34.31 60.79
C LEU A 608 20.42 35.31 60.33
N ASN A 609 20.12 36.06 59.28
CA ASN A 609 20.94 37.20 58.87
C ASN A 609 20.68 38.46 59.75
N ALA A 610 21.44 39.53 59.50
CA ALA A 610 21.31 40.79 60.21
C ALA A 610 19.96 41.54 60.01
N LEU A 611 19.07 41.07 59.13
CA LEU A 611 17.69 41.54 58.99
C LEU A 611 16.68 40.66 59.78
N CYS A 612 17.18 39.65 60.50
CA CYS A 612 16.40 38.67 61.25
C CYS A 612 15.49 37.79 60.38
N ALA A 613 15.93 37.58 59.13
CA ALA A 613 15.39 36.61 58.19
C ALA A 613 16.29 35.37 58.09
N SER A 614 15.69 34.21 57.88
CA SER A 614 16.35 32.95 57.56
C SER A 614 17.14 33.06 56.24
N VAL A 615 18.34 32.48 56.23
CA VAL A 615 19.20 32.32 55.04
C VAL A 615 19.45 30.83 54.74
N ILE A 616 18.41 30.01 54.93
CA ILE A 616 18.47 28.55 54.94
C ILE A 616 17.59 27.96 53.84
N VAL A 617 18.22 27.22 52.94
CA VAL A 617 17.56 26.27 52.01
C VAL A 617 17.99 24.86 52.38
N GLY A 618 17.17 23.85 52.01
CA GLY A 618 17.47 22.44 52.23
C GLY A 618 18.77 21.97 51.58
N ALA A 619 19.23 20.77 51.94
CA ALA A 619 20.33 20.14 51.21
C ALA A 619 19.85 19.76 49.79
N PRO A 620 20.69 19.90 48.74
CA PRO A 620 20.34 19.38 47.43
C PRO A 620 20.53 17.86 47.38
N GLY A 621 19.91 17.21 46.40
CA GLY A 621 20.04 15.77 46.19
C GLY A 621 21.40 15.39 45.59
N ALA A 622 21.93 14.23 45.99
CA ALA A 622 23.17 13.69 45.42
C ALA A 622 22.92 12.96 44.08
N GLY A 623 23.93 12.92 43.22
CA GLY A 623 23.87 12.21 41.95
C GLY A 623 23.96 10.70 42.12
N ALA A 624 23.35 9.95 41.21
CA ALA A 624 23.41 8.48 41.20
C ALA A 624 24.74 7.91 40.66
N SER A 625 25.01 6.63 40.93
CA SER A 625 26.26 5.93 40.60
C SER A 625 26.04 4.69 39.72
N HIS A 626 26.90 4.49 38.72
CA HIS A 626 26.88 3.33 37.83
C HIS A 626 28.28 2.72 37.63
N VAL A 627 28.99 3.05 36.55
CA VAL A 627 30.42 2.71 36.41
C VAL A 627 31.27 3.60 37.30
N THR A 628 30.95 4.89 37.32
CA THR A 628 31.54 5.85 38.27
C THR A 628 30.55 6.18 39.39
N SER A 629 31.11 6.67 40.49
CA SER A 629 30.34 7.45 41.47
C SER A 629 29.68 8.64 40.76
N GLY A 630 28.48 9.00 41.18
CA GLY A 630 27.98 10.37 41.01
C GLY A 630 28.78 11.37 41.85
N THR A 631 28.47 12.66 41.77
CA THR A 631 29.09 13.68 42.64
C THR A 631 28.25 13.96 43.88
N GLU A 632 28.90 14.40 44.95
CA GLU A 632 28.21 15.09 46.04
C GLU A 632 27.59 16.40 45.51
N ALA A 633 26.53 16.87 46.15
CA ALA A 633 25.86 18.12 45.81
C ALA A 633 26.63 19.35 46.29
N LEU A 634 26.46 20.49 45.61
CA LEU A 634 26.98 21.78 46.06
C LEU A 634 25.88 22.58 46.77
N TRP A 635 25.97 22.73 48.09
CA TRP A 635 25.10 23.66 48.83
C TRP A 635 25.77 25.04 48.94
N SER A 636 25.00 26.10 48.72
CA SER A 636 25.46 27.48 48.81
C SER A 636 24.45 28.40 49.51
N VAL A 637 24.92 29.59 49.90
CA VAL A 637 24.25 30.48 50.85
C VAL A 637 23.59 31.66 50.11
N PRO A 638 22.25 31.79 50.13
CA PRO A 638 21.59 32.96 49.57
C PRO A 638 21.95 34.22 50.38
N SER A 639 22.83 35.07 49.81
CA SER A 639 23.29 36.34 50.40
C SER A 639 24.05 36.23 51.74
N ALA A 640 25.22 35.59 51.73
CA ALA A 640 26.15 35.41 52.86
C ALA A 640 26.74 36.70 53.52
N ALA A 641 26.09 37.86 53.38
CA ALA A 641 26.67 39.17 53.71
C ALA A 641 27.00 39.37 55.20
N PHE A 642 26.23 38.80 56.14
CA PHE A 642 26.34 39.07 57.58
C PHE A 642 25.98 37.88 58.48
N GLY A 643 26.60 36.72 58.26
CA GLY A 643 26.49 35.54 59.13
C GLY A 643 27.45 34.42 58.73
N VAL A 644 27.70 33.48 59.65
CA VAL A 644 28.26 32.16 59.32
C VAL A 644 27.11 31.17 59.48
N PRO A 645 26.47 30.72 58.39
CA PRO A 645 25.41 29.74 58.47
C PRO A 645 26.00 28.37 58.87
N ILE A 646 25.13 27.50 59.37
CA ILE A 646 25.46 26.10 59.59
C ILE A 646 25.03 25.35 58.34
N GLU A 647 25.99 24.78 57.62
CA GLU A 647 25.77 23.93 56.45
C GLU A 647 24.93 22.69 56.83
N PRO A 648 23.99 22.23 55.98
CA PRO A 648 23.34 20.95 56.18
C PRO A 648 24.33 19.80 55.99
N PRO A 649 24.08 18.60 56.56
CA PRO A 649 24.74 17.40 56.08
C PRO A 649 24.28 17.14 54.64
N LEU A 650 25.22 17.11 53.70
CA LEU A 650 24.94 16.75 52.32
C LEU A 650 24.55 15.28 52.22
N ALA A 651 23.73 14.95 51.23
CA ALA A 651 23.36 13.57 50.94
C ALA A 651 24.59 12.77 50.46
N PRO A 652 24.78 11.53 50.94
CA PRO A 652 25.88 10.70 50.48
C PRO A 652 25.60 10.15 49.07
N VAL A 653 26.67 10.01 48.28
CA VAL A 653 26.65 9.22 47.04
C VAL A 653 26.92 7.74 47.39
N ASP A 654 26.26 6.80 46.70
CA ASP A 654 26.60 5.38 46.83
C ASP A 654 27.92 5.05 46.11
N ALA A 655 28.77 4.28 46.79
CA ALA A 655 30.08 3.84 46.31
C ALA A 655 30.06 2.41 45.75
N ASP A 656 28.90 1.75 45.70
CA ASP A 656 28.71 0.50 44.96
C ASP A 656 28.70 0.77 43.45
N LEU A 657 29.73 0.29 42.74
CA LEU A 657 29.97 0.52 41.31
C LEU A 657 29.96 -0.81 40.54
N VAL A 658 29.50 -0.78 39.28
CA VAL A 658 29.45 -1.93 38.39
C VAL A 658 30.15 -1.58 37.07
N ARG A 659 31.26 -2.25 36.77
CA ARG A 659 32.10 -1.96 35.59
C ARG A 659 31.72 -2.85 34.40
N ALA A 660 32.00 -2.37 33.18
CA ALA A 660 31.67 -3.06 31.94
C ALA A 660 32.26 -4.49 31.84
N PHE A 661 33.43 -4.75 32.43
CA PHE A 661 34.05 -6.09 32.45
C PHE A 661 33.53 -7.04 33.54
N GLU A 662 32.68 -6.56 34.46
CA GLU A 662 32.21 -7.33 35.64
C GLU A 662 30.84 -7.99 35.41
N VAL A 663 30.09 -7.55 34.39
CA VAL A 663 28.71 -8.01 34.10
C VAL A 663 28.58 -8.48 32.66
N LEU A 664 27.90 -9.61 32.47
CA LEU A 664 27.39 -10.03 31.16
C LEU A 664 26.04 -9.33 30.93
N LEU A 665 25.97 -8.41 29.97
CA LEU A 665 24.75 -7.67 29.67
C LEU A 665 23.71 -8.45 28.84
N ASP A 666 24.11 -9.53 28.16
CA ASP A 666 23.25 -10.26 27.22
C ASP A 666 22.30 -11.26 27.93
N PRO A 667 20.97 -11.03 27.95
CA PRO A 667 20.03 -11.92 28.63
C PRO A 667 19.97 -13.33 28.02
N ASP A 668 20.13 -13.46 26.69
CA ASP A 668 20.02 -14.73 25.96
C ASP A 668 21.22 -15.66 26.21
N ARG A 669 22.23 -15.16 26.93
CA ARG A 669 23.42 -15.91 27.43
C ARG A 669 23.43 -16.02 28.95
N GLY A 670 22.31 -15.71 29.63
CA GLY A 670 22.16 -15.75 31.08
C GLY A 670 22.74 -14.54 31.81
N GLY A 671 22.95 -13.43 31.09
CA GLY A 671 23.32 -12.13 31.66
C GLY A 671 22.11 -11.34 32.17
N GLN A 672 22.35 -10.07 32.49
CA GLN A 672 21.30 -9.11 32.84
C GLN A 672 21.61 -7.74 32.22
N LEU A 673 20.65 -7.21 31.48
CA LEU A 673 20.66 -5.85 30.95
C LEU A 673 20.20 -4.91 32.07
N VAL A 674 21.12 -4.10 32.61
CA VAL A 674 20.93 -3.31 33.85
C VAL A 674 20.88 -1.82 33.53
N GLY A 675 19.79 -1.13 33.90
CA GLY A 675 19.68 0.32 33.73
C GLY A 675 20.31 1.10 34.89
N GLY A 676 20.48 2.40 34.66
CA GLY A 676 21.01 3.37 35.59
C GLY A 676 20.21 3.49 36.89
N ALA A 677 20.74 4.27 37.82
CA ALA A 677 20.05 4.66 39.06
C ALA A 677 19.60 6.12 38.96
N GLY A 678 18.52 6.48 39.66
CA GLY A 678 18.00 7.84 39.70
C GLY A 678 18.69 8.70 40.76
N GLY A 679 18.82 10.00 40.48
CA GLY A 679 19.36 10.98 41.42
C GLY A 679 18.41 11.22 42.61
N GLY A 680 18.93 11.75 43.71
CA GLY A 680 18.10 12.07 44.89
C GLY A 680 17.33 13.39 44.73
N GLY A 681 16.18 13.50 45.39
CA GLY A 681 15.44 14.76 45.49
C GLY A 681 16.11 15.75 46.44
N GLY A 682 15.93 17.05 46.23
CA GLY A 682 16.36 18.10 47.16
C GLY A 682 15.42 18.24 48.36
N GLY A 683 15.93 18.69 49.50
CA GLY A 683 15.17 18.84 50.75
C GLY A 683 14.43 20.17 50.91
N GLY A 684 13.41 20.19 51.76
CA GLY A 684 12.64 21.39 52.09
C GLY A 684 13.44 22.46 52.85
N GLY A 685 13.09 23.74 52.63
CA GLY A 685 13.77 24.90 53.22
C GLY A 685 12.82 25.92 53.85
N ILE A 686 13.37 26.93 54.55
CA ILE A 686 12.61 28.05 55.16
C ILE A 686 13.23 29.42 54.88
N GLN A 687 13.74 29.60 53.68
CA GLN A 687 14.41 30.80 53.21
C GLN A 687 13.49 32.03 53.36
N GLY A 688 14.02 33.12 53.93
CA GLY A 688 13.26 34.35 54.10
C GLY A 688 12.27 34.39 55.29
N THR A 689 12.00 33.28 56.00
CA THR A 689 11.20 33.33 57.25
C THR A 689 11.79 34.35 58.24
N THR A 690 10.96 35.27 58.76
CA THR A 690 11.42 36.38 59.61
C THR A 690 10.97 36.26 61.06
N THR A 691 11.74 36.87 61.98
CA THR A 691 11.36 37.00 63.39
C THR A 691 11.35 38.46 63.86
N ASN A 692 10.63 38.74 64.96
CA ASN A 692 10.54 40.07 65.59
C ASN A 692 11.84 40.59 66.28
N GLY A 693 13.00 40.06 65.92
CA GLY A 693 14.30 40.56 66.39
C GLY A 693 14.60 41.96 65.81
N VAL A 694 15.35 42.79 66.53
CA VAL A 694 15.82 44.06 65.98
C VAL A 694 17.00 43.80 65.02
N PRO A 695 16.98 44.31 63.77
CA PRO A 695 18.03 44.12 62.76
C PRO A 695 19.44 44.46 63.25
N THR A 696 20.13 43.44 63.73
CA THR A 696 21.45 43.44 64.38
C THR A 696 21.98 42.00 64.36
N ASN A 697 23.30 41.81 64.48
CA ASN A 697 23.98 40.50 64.50
C ASN A 697 23.61 39.58 65.69
N SER A 698 22.53 39.87 66.42
CA SER A 698 22.04 39.04 67.54
C SER A 698 20.51 38.93 67.57
N CYS A 699 19.78 39.58 66.64
CA CYS A 699 18.33 39.46 66.45
C CYS A 699 17.48 39.33 67.73
N ILE A 700 17.83 40.10 68.76
CA ILE A 700 17.18 40.06 70.06
C ILE A 700 15.86 40.86 69.98
N PRO A 701 14.74 40.36 70.54
CA PRO A 701 13.52 41.15 70.68
C PRO A 701 13.75 42.34 71.63
N VAL A 702 13.31 43.53 71.24
CA VAL A 702 13.43 44.75 72.07
C VAL A 702 12.08 45.46 72.15
N GLY A 703 11.65 45.79 73.37
CA GLY A 703 10.40 46.52 73.63
C GLY A 703 9.31 45.65 74.27
N ALA A 704 8.04 45.92 73.94
CA ALA A 704 6.87 45.37 74.64
C ALA A 704 6.58 43.87 74.40
N PHE A 705 7.32 43.22 73.50
CA PHE A 705 7.21 41.78 73.23
C PHE A 705 8.54 41.11 73.61
N PRO A 706 8.70 40.61 74.85
CA PRO A 706 9.96 40.07 75.36
C PRO A 706 10.30 38.64 74.87
N LEU A 707 9.47 38.08 73.97
CA LEU A 707 9.67 36.76 73.37
C LEU A 707 9.98 36.91 71.88
N LYS A 708 10.92 36.09 71.40
CA LYS A 708 11.21 35.95 69.97
C LYS A 708 10.03 35.18 69.34
N ARG A 709 9.50 35.66 68.23
CA ARG A 709 8.36 35.07 67.51
C ARG A 709 8.53 35.24 66.00
N ILE A 710 7.94 34.36 65.21
CA ILE A 710 7.85 34.51 63.75
C ILE A 710 6.95 35.70 63.40
N THR A 711 7.35 36.47 62.38
CA THR A 711 6.64 37.65 61.85
C THR A 711 6.18 37.48 60.40
N ALA A 712 6.87 36.64 59.64
CA ALA A 712 6.43 36.10 58.35
C ALA A 712 7.01 34.70 58.21
N TYR A 713 6.19 33.73 57.80
CA TYR A 713 6.61 32.36 57.52
C TYR A 713 6.68 32.17 56.00
N LEU A 714 7.85 31.74 55.55
CA LEU A 714 8.24 31.43 54.17
C LEU A 714 9.07 30.15 54.18
N ASP A 715 8.70 29.25 53.29
CA ASP A 715 9.05 27.84 53.27
C ASP A 715 8.98 27.33 51.84
N ALA A 716 9.80 26.35 51.52
CA ALA A 716 10.14 25.94 50.17
C ALA A 716 10.12 24.42 50.05
N SER A 717 9.41 23.90 49.05
CA SER A 717 9.58 22.52 48.58
C SER A 717 10.94 22.36 47.88
N GLY A 718 11.47 21.13 47.88
CA GLY A 718 12.63 20.74 47.09
C GLY A 718 12.24 20.25 45.70
N ALA A 719 13.16 20.36 44.74
CA ALA A 719 13.01 19.80 43.40
C ALA A 719 13.38 18.30 43.38
N ALA A 720 12.92 17.58 42.36
CA ALA A 720 13.15 16.14 42.23
C ALA A 720 14.50 15.80 41.60
N GLY A 721 14.99 14.58 41.83
CA GLY A 721 16.13 14.02 41.12
C GLY A 721 15.76 13.48 39.74
N GLY A 722 16.72 13.46 38.82
CA GLY A 722 16.54 12.93 37.47
C GLY A 722 16.51 11.40 37.41
N GLY A 723 15.80 10.84 36.43
CA GLY A 723 15.69 9.39 36.22
C GLY A 723 16.99 8.78 35.69
N GLY A 724 17.28 7.53 36.08
CA GLY A 724 18.44 6.79 35.56
C GLY A 724 18.30 6.46 34.07
N GLY A 725 19.44 6.40 33.37
CA GLY A 725 19.51 6.07 31.96
C GLY A 725 19.15 4.62 31.66
N GLY A 726 18.43 4.39 30.56
CA GLY A 726 17.86 3.09 30.23
C GLY A 726 18.86 1.99 29.90
N ALA A 727 18.36 0.76 29.79
CA ALA A 727 19.15 -0.39 29.37
C ALA A 727 18.69 -0.87 27.99
N LEU A 728 19.61 -0.91 27.02
CA LEU A 728 19.34 -1.14 25.60
C LEU A 728 20.26 -2.22 25.03
N GLN A 729 19.68 -3.28 24.46
CA GLN A 729 20.36 -4.25 23.59
C GLN A 729 19.98 -3.95 22.13
N LEU A 730 20.98 -3.80 21.26
CA LEU A 730 20.83 -3.66 19.81
C LEU A 730 21.61 -4.78 19.12
N HIS A 731 20.89 -5.79 18.62
CA HIS A 731 21.47 -6.99 18.00
C HIS A 731 21.12 -7.03 16.50
N VAL A 732 22.13 -6.94 15.64
CA VAL A 732 21.98 -6.70 14.20
C VAL A 732 22.61 -7.82 13.38
N GLY A 733 21.76 -8.59 12.70
CA GLY A 733 22.15 -9.74 11.87
C GLY A 733 22.85 -9.37 10.56
N GLY A 734 22.63 -8.15 10.07
CA GLY A 734 23.38 -7.52 8.98
C GLY A 734 24.42 -6.52 9.49
N SER A 735 24.41 -5.30 8.95
CA SER A 735 25.29 -4.20 9.37
C SER A 735 24.56 -3.15 10.21
N LEU A 736 25.26 -2.61 11.21
CA LEU A 736 24.85 -1.45 11.99
C LEU A 736 25.59 -0.21 11.47
N GLN A 737 24.86 0.74 10.90
CA GLN A 737 25.36 2.03 10.42
C GLN A 737 24.94 3.12 11.42
N ALA A 738 25.86 3.63 12.23
CA ALA A 738 25.57 4.61 13.28
C ALA A 738 26.33 5.93 13.01
N SER A 739 25.60 6.96 12.57
CA SER A 739 26.15 8.28 12.21
C SER A 739 25.44 9.46 12.87
N GLY A 740 24.20 9.26 13.34
CA GLY A 740 23.54 10.07 14.36
C GLY A 740 23.91 9.58 15.77
N SER A 741 22.97 9.66 16.72
CA SER A 741 23.22 9.37 18.14
C SER A 741 22.32 8.26 18.70
N ILE A 742 22.88 7.45 19.59
CA ILE A 742 22.21 6.39 20.36
C ILE A 742 22.49 6.68 21.85
N SER A 743 21.50 7.19 22.58
CA SER A 743 21.65 7.60 23.99
C SER A 743 20.97 6.65 24.97
N VAL A 744 21.68 6.36 26.06
CA VAL A 744 21.20 5.78 27.32
C VAL A 744 21.63 6.66 28.51
N ALA A 745 21.68 7.98 28.30
CA ALA A 745 22.07 8.93 29.34
C ALA A 745 21.09 8.98 30.52
N GLY A 746 21.58 9.39 31.69
CA GLY A 746 20.72 9.74 32.82
C GLY A 746 20.08 11.12 32.63
N GLY A 747 18.86 11.30 33.15
CA GLY A 747 18.14 12.57 33.11
C GLY A 747 18.68 13.59 34.11
N ASP A 748 18.54 14.88 33.78
CA ASP A 748 18.94 16.01 34.62
C ASP A 748 18.06 16.10 35.89
N GLY A 749 18.65 16.58 37.00
CA GLY A 749 17.94 16.91 38.23
C GLY A 749 17.14 18.21 38.12
N GLY A 750 15.98 18.29 38.77
CA GLY A 750 15.12 19.46 38.74
C GLY A 750 15.76 20.65 39.46
N GLY A 751 15.56 21.85 38.93
CA GLY A 751 16.18 23.09 39.42
C GLY A 751 15.21 24.24 39.63
N PHE A 752 15.75 25.46 39.58
CA PHE A 752 14.99 26.69 39.34
C PHE A 752 15.90 27.74 38.67
N PRO A 753 15.93 27.85 37.34
CA PRO A 753 17.04 28.49 36.63
C PRO A 753 17.09 30.01 36.76
N LEU A 754 15.96 30.74 36.77
CA LEU A 754 15.96 32.22 36.84
C LEU A 754 14.71 32.83 37.50
N CYS A 755 14.91 33.75 38.45
CA CYS A 755 13.86 34.66 38.96
C CYS A 755 14.01 36.10 38.41
N THR A 756 12.88 36.76 38.14
CA THR A 756 12.85 38.15 37.63
C THR A 756 13.04 39.19 38.75
N VAL A 757 14.30 39.48 39.05
CA VAL A 757 14.78 40.64 39.83
C VAL A 757 14.01 41.93 39.41
N PRO A 758 13.45 42.74 40.34
CA PRO A 758 13.98 43.04 41.68
C PRO A 758 13.21 42.46 42.86
N THR A 759 12.09 41.75 42.65
CA THR A 759 11.44 41.00 43.73
C THR A 759 12.00 39.59 43.75
N MET A 760 12.65 39.20 44.85
CA MET A 760 12.74 37.80 45.22
C MET A 760 11.31 37.33 45.51
N SER A 761 10.71 36.60 44.57
CA SER A 761 9.46 35.88 44.77
C SER A 761 9.66 34.71 45.74
N ASP A 762 8.58 34.23 46.34
CA ASP A 762 8.64 33.12 47.31
C ASP A 762 8.90 31.77 46.62
N ASP A 763 8.78 31.76 45.29
CA ASP A 763 8.85 30.68 44.31
C ASP A 763 10.31 30.27 43.96
N CYS A 764 11.30 31.04 44.40
CA CYS A 764 12.70 31.00 43.92
C CYS A 764 13.64 30.05 44.68
N TRP A 765 13.17 29.27 45.65
CA TRP A 765 13.99 28.80 46.77
C TRP A 765 14.16 27.28 46.90
N ALA A 766 13.74 26.52 45.90
CA ALA A 766 13.86 25.06 45.92
C ALA A 766 15.33 24.63 46.00
N ALA A 767 15.62 23.64 46.84
CA ALA A 767 16.88 22.91 46.78
C ALA A 767 16.82 21.97 45.56
N PRO A 768 17.82 21.99 44.65
CA PRO A 768 17.77 21.16 43.46
C PRO A 768 17.97 19.66 43.76
N GLY A 769 17.47 18.81 42.88
CA GLY A 769 17.75 17.37 42.89
C GLY A 769 19.04 17.01 42.16
N GLY A 770 19.56 15.81 42.42
CA GLY A 770 20.70 15.25 41.71
C GLY A 770 20.31 14.62 40.36
N GLY A 771 21.26 14.50 39.44
CA GLY A 771 21.07 13.82 38.16
C GLY A 771 21.09 12.29 38.28
N GLY A 772 20.37 11.63 37.38
CA GLY A 772 20.41 10.17 37.21
C GLY A 772 21.74 9.72 36.60
N SER A 773 22.18 8.49 36.89
CA SER A 773 23.36 7.93 36.24
C SER A 773 23.04 7.51 34.81
N GLY A 774 24.06 7.43 33.95
CA GLY A 774 23.95 6.73 32.67
C GLY A 774 23.59 5.26 32.84
N GLY A 775 23.03 4.68 31.78
CA GLY A 775 22.56 3.29 31.72
C GLY A 775 23.55 2.30 31.10
N ALA A 776 23.04 1.33 30.34
CA ALA A 776 23.86 0.29 29.71
C ALA A 776 23.45 0.03 28.26
N LEU A 777 24.41 0.11 27.34
CA LEU A 777 24.25 -0.14 25.92
C LEU A 777 25.01 -1.41 25.49
N LEU A 778 24.30 -2.43 25.05
CA LEU A 778 24.85 -3.64 24.44
C LEU A 778 24.64 -3.61 22.93
N ILE A 779 25.73 -3.62 22.17
CA ILE A 779 25.72 -3.69 20.70
C ILE A 779 26.31 -5.03 20.27
N GLN A 780 25.57 -5.77 19.44
CA GLN A 780 25.98 -7.03 18.85
C GLN A 780 25.72 -6.94 17.34
N ALA A 781 26.76 -6.96 16.50
CA ALA A 781 26.57 -6.78 15.05
C ALA A 781 27.63 -7.53 14.23
N ARG A 782 27.31 -7.91 12.98
CA ARG A 782 28.35 -8.48 12.08
C ARG A 782 29.35 -7.45 11.59
N GLU A 783 28.85 -6.26 11.30
CA GLU A 783 29.61 -5.14 10.75
C GLU A 783 29.09 -3.86 11.40
N LEU A 784 30.02 -2.95 11.75
CA LEU A 784 29.73 -1.71 12.46
C LEU A 784 30.40 -0.56 11.72
N GLU A 785 29.59 0.25 11.03
CA GLU A 785 30.04 1.44 10.32
C GLU A 785 29.72 2.68 11.17
N LEU A 786 30.76 3.24 11.81
CA LEU A 786 30.64 4.44 12.64
C LEU A 786 30.87 5.71 11.80
N GLY A 787 29.99 6.69 11.97
CA GLY A 787 30.09 8.00 11.34
C GLY A 787 31.29 8.82 11.82
N THR A 788 31.36 10.08 11.38
CA THR A 788 32.46 10.99 11.76
C THR A 788 32.28 11.70 13.09
N SER A 789 31.06 11.74 13.63
CA SER A 789 30.71 12.43 14.88
C SER A 789 31.36 11.80 16.11
N THR A 790 31.45 12.53 17.22
CA THR A 790 32.07 12.06 18.48
C THR A 790 31.04 11.54 19.50
N ASP A 791 29.77 11.86 19.28
CA ASP A 791 28.59 11.71 20.12
C ASP A 791 27.62 10.61 19.60
N VAL A 792 28.18 9.57 18.97
CA VAL A 792 27.41 8.47 18.34
C VAL A 792 26.78 7.56 19.39
N PHE A 793 27.47 7.34 20.50
CA PHE A 793 26.97 6.65 21.68
C PHE A 793 27.03 7.60 22.86
N ASP A 794 25.94 7.72 23.60
CA ASP A 794 25.87 8.56 24.79
C ASP A 794 25.47 7.71 26.01
N VAL A 795 26.37 7.66 26.98
CA VAL A 795 26.23 6.94 28.25
C VAL A 795 26.44 7.88 29.44
N SER A 796 26.25 9.19 29.24
CA SER A 796 26.48 10.21 30.26
C SER A 796 25.55 10.09 31.46
N GLY A 797 26.00 10.61 32.61
CA GLY A 797 25.12 10.86 33.75
C GLY A 797 24.53 12.26 33.64
N GLY A 798 23.25 12.40 34.00
CA GLY A 798 22.55 13.67 33.98
C GLY A 798 23.16 14.69 34.95
N SER A 799 22.96 15.96 34.66
CA SER A 799 23.42 17.08 35.49
C SER A 799 22.67 17.13 36.81
N GLY A 800 23.33 17.60 37.86
CA GLY A 800 22.61 18.09 39.04
C GLY A 800 21.79 19.31 38.67
N GLY A 801 20.56 19.42 39.21
CA GLY A 801 19.73 20.60 38.99
C GLY A 801 20.37 21.85 39.58
N PHE A 802 20.07 23.04 39.03
CA PHE A 802 20.69 24.29 39.47
C PHE A 802 19.65 25.33 39.91
N ASN A 803 19.93 26.05 41.01
CA ASN A 803 19.15 27.21 41.43
C ASN A 803 20.03 28.47 41.50
N ALA A 804 19.82 29.39 40.55
CA ALA A 804 20.62 30.61 40.42
C ALA A 804 20.46 31.62 41.56
N ASN A 805 19.43 31.49 42.41
CA ASN A 805 19.18 32.39 43.54
C ASN A 805 19.93 31.95 44.81
N THR A 806 20.12 30.63 44.96
CA THR A 806 20.86 30.02 46.08
C THR A 806 22.33 29.80 45.72
N LEU A 807 22.62 29.60 44.42
CA LEU A 807 23.87 29.06 43.88
C LEU A 807 24.15 27.63 44.37
N SER A 808 23.10 26.89 44.75
CA SER A 808 23.17 25.46 45.02
C SER A 808 22.95 24.66 43.74
N GLU A 809 23.58 23.49 43.69
CA GLU A 809 23.60 22.56 42.55
C GLU A 809 23.44 21.14 43.09
N GLY A 810 22.66 20.31 42.42
CA GLY A 810 22.58 18.87 42.72
C GLY A 810 23.90 18.16 42.43
N GLY A 811 24.03 16.91 42.86
CA GLY A 811 25.12 16.07 42.38
C GLY A 811 24.87 15.60 40.94
N HIS A 812 25.89 15.59 40.08
CA HIS A 812 25.80 15.01 38.73
C HIS A 812 25.82 13.48 38.82
N GLY A 813 25.12 12.81 37.91
CA GLY A 813 25.11 11.36 37.81
C GLY A 813 26.44 10.77 37.33
N GLY A 814 26.70 9.53 37.72
CA GLY A 814 27.84 8.75 37.25
C GLY A 814 27.64 8.20 35.83
N VAL A 815 28.74 7.88 35.16
CA VAL A 815 28.76 7.40 33.77
C VAL A 815 28.22 5.96 33.68
N GLY A 816 27.44 5.69 32.65
CA GLY A 816 26.94 4.36 32.25
C GLY A 816 28.02 3.47 31.64
N MET A 817 27.62 2.45 30.87
CA MET A 817 28.54 1.55 30.17
C MET A 817 28.12 1.18 28.75
N ILE A 818 29.10 0.80 27.94
CA ILE A 818 28.89 0.24 26.60
C ILE A 818 29.66 -1.08 26.42
N HIS A 819 28.98 -2.09 25.87
CA HIS A 819 29.58 -3.36 25.46
C HIS A 819 29.36 -3.55 23.95
N VAL A 820 30.44 -3.73 23.19
CA VAL A 820 30.38 -3.96 21.73
C VAL A 820 30.97 -5.32 21.37
N GLU A 821 30.13 -6.22 20.84
CA GLU A 821 30.52 -7.52 20.32
C GLU A 821 30.45 -7.56 18.79
N LEU A 822 31.60 -7.80 18.12
CA LEU A 822 31.71 -7.98 16.66
C LEU A 822 32.49 -9.27 16.34
N PRO A 823 32.36 -9.87 15.13
CA PRO A 823 33.15 -11.05 14.72
C PRO A 823 34.67 -10.90 14.87
N VAL A 824 35.17 -9.67 14.80
CA VAL A 824 36.50 -9.28 15.29
C VAL A 824 36.29 -8.11 16.24
N ALA A 825 36.62 -8.29 17.52
CA ALA A 825 36.41 -7.28 18.56
C ALA A 825 37.01 -5.91 18.17
N PRO A 826 36.23 -4.81 18.19
CA PRO A 826 36.73 -3.48 17.83
C PRO A 826 37.71 -2.97 18.88
N SER A 827 38.54 -1.99 18.50
CA SER A 827 39.54 -1.49 19.42
C SER A 827 38.92 -0.56 20.47
N LEU A 828 39.34 -0.70 21.73
CA LEU A 828 38.87 0.12 22.83
C LEU A 828 39.00 1.64 22.56
N ALA A 829 40.06 2.06 21.87
CA ALA A 829 40.30 3.47 21.55
C ALA A 829 39.43 4.02 20.39
N GLU A 830 38.88 3.14 19.55
CA GLU A 830 38.02 3.49 18.41
C GLU A 830 36.60 3.79 18.90
N ILE A 831 36.04 2.92 19.75
CA ILE A 831 34.75 3.17 20.41
C ILE A 831 34.83 4.43 21.30
N ALA A 832 35.94 4.63 22.00
CA ALA A 832 36.14 5.83 22.82
C ALA A 832 36.16 7.16 22.04
N THR A 833 36.41 7.16 20.72
CA THR A 833 36.29 8.39 19.89
C THR A 833 34.87 8.67 19.38
N ARG A 834 33.90 7.90 19.88
CA ARG A 834 32.49 7.87 19.46
C ARG A 834 31.54 7.84 20.66
N LEU A 835 32.05 8.10 21.86
CA LEU A 835 31.36 7.97 23.13
C LEU A 835 31.33 9.33 23.84
N GLU A 836 30.14 9.76 24.25
CA GLU A 836 29.93 10.79 25.26
C GLU A 836 29.66 10.10 26.61
N PRO A 837 30.34 10.48 27.71
CA PRO A 837 31.43 11.45 27.80
C PRO A 837 32.78 10.88 27.34
N ASP A 838 33.75 11.77 27.08
CA ASP A 838 35.16 11.45 26.84
C ASP A 838 35.71 10.50 27.95
N VAL A 839 36.43 9.43 27.57
CA VAL A 839 36.99 8.45 28.52
C VAL A 839 38.49 8.21 28.35
N GLY A 840 39.18 7.88 29.45
CA GLY A 840 40.62 7.62 29.47
C GLY A 840 41.52 8.87 29.45
N GLY A 841 40.94 10.07 29.57
CA GLY A 841 41.65 11.34 29.74
C GLY A 841 42.22 11.56 31.15
N VAL A 842 42.59 12.81 31.47
CA VAL A 842 43.17 13.17 32.78
C VAL A 842 42.10 13.81 33.66
N GLY A 843 41.39 12.97 34.42
CA GLY A 843 40.20 13.32 35.20
C GLY A 843 39.06 12.34 34.93
N GLU A 844 39.04 11.83 33.70
CA GLU A 844 37.97 11.00 33.15
C GLU A 844 38.00 9.54 33.66
N PRO A 845 36.89 8.77 33.48
CA PRO A 845 36.85 7.37 33.83
C PRO A 845 37.94 6.56 33.13
N ALA A 846 38.40 5.48 33.76
CA ALA A 846 39.28 4.54 33.08
C ALA A 846 38.50 3.85 31.94
N LEU A 847 39.03 3.93 30.72
CA LEU A 847 38.32 3.52 29.51
C LEU A 847 37.76 2.08 29.61
N ALA A 848 38.52 1.14 30.18
CA ALA A 848 38.10 -0.25 30.37
C ALA A 848 37.06 -0.49 31.48
N ASP A 849 36.78 0.51 32.33
CA ASP A 849 35.67 0.45 33.30
C ASP A 849 34.33 0.74 32.60
N VAL A 850 34.31 1.63 31.60
CA VAL A 850 33.12 2.08 30.85
C VAL A 850 32.88 1.26 29.57
N ILE A 851 33.94 0.89 28.85
CA ILE A 851 33.88 0.20 27.55
C ILE A 851 34.38 -1.24 27.69
N LEU A 852 33.53 -2.20 27.33
CA LEU A 852 33.94 -3.57 27.01
C LEU A 852 33.87 -3.76 25.48
N THR A 853 34.88 -4.38 24.89
CA THR A 853 34.79 -4.92 23.52
C THR A 853 35.15 -6.40 23.51
N ALA A 854 34.35 -7.19 22.79
CA ALA A 854 34.49 -8.64 22.75
C ALA A 854 34.28 -9.19 21.34
N ALA A 855 34.66 -10.47 21.15
CA ALA A 855 34.28 -11.20 19.96
C ALA A 855 32.81 -11.64 20.09
N LEU A 856 32.00 -11.40 19.06
CA LEU A 856 30.61 -11.85 18.99
C LEU A 856 30.53 -13.37 19.13
N VAL A 857 29.66 -13.82 20.02
CA VAL A 857 29.41 -15.23 20.32
C VAL A 857 27.96 -15.54 19.95
N ASP A 858 27.77 -16.58 19.14
CA ASP A 858 26.45 -17.04 18.72
C ASP A 858 25.56 -17.33 19.96
N PRO A 859 24.35 -16.76 20.05
CA PRO A 859 23.47 -16.93 21.20
C PRO A 859 22.94 -18.36 21.32
N THR A 860 22.64 -18.78 22.55
CA THR A 860 22.33 -20.18 22.89
C THR A 860 20.84 -20.50 23.05
N THR A 861 20.00 -19.47 23.22
CA THR A 861 18.53 -19.50 23.21
C THR A 861 17.99 -18.14 22.78
N GLY A 862 16.70 -18.01 22.46
CA GLY A 862 15.99 -16.74 22.44
C GLY A 862 15.97 -15.99 21.09
N PRO A 863 15.34 -14.80 21.05
CA PRO A 863 15.16 -14.00 19.82
C PRO A 863 16.47 -13.74 19.07
N ALA A 864 17.58 -13.59 19.79
CA ALA A 864 18.90 -13.40 19.21
C ALA A 864 19.36 -14.56 18.30
N ARG A 865 18.73 -15.75 18.37
CA ARG A 865 19.02 -16.89 17.49
C ARG A 865 18.18 -16.95 16.21
N ARG A 866 17.03 -16.25 16.15
CA ARG A 866 16.14 -16.33 14.98
C ARG A 866 16.78 -15.64 13.78
N SER A 867 16.95 -16.40 12.71
CA SER A 867 17.59 -15.94 11.47
C SER A 867 16.59 -15.96 10.33
N GLY A 868 16.88 -15.25 9.23
CA GLY A 868 15.98 -15.30 8.10
C GLY A 868 16.38 -14.41 6.94
N PHE A 869 15.59 -14.51 5.89
CA PHE A 869 15.76 -13.73 4.67
C PHE A 869 14.43 -13.36 4.04
N THR A 870 14.48 -12.42 3.11
CA THR A 870 13.33 -12.02 2.29
C THR A 870 13.77 -11.95 0.84
N SER A 871 12.99 -12.52 -0.07
CA SER A 871 13.27 -12.44 -1.50
C SER A 871 13.22 -10.98 -1.97
N CYS A 872 13.86 -10.70 -3.10
CA CYS A 872 13.48 -9.52 -3.88
C CYS A 872 12.04 -9.68 -4.39
N TRP A 873 11.43 -8.61 -4.89
CA TRP A 873 10.10 -8.68 -5.49
C TRP A 873 10.11 -9.56 -6.74
N ILE A 874 9.35 -10.65 -6.70
CA ILE A 874 9.17 -11.57 -7.81
C ILE A 874 8.02 -11.02 -8.65
N VAL A 875 8.34 -10.67 -9.91
CA VAL A 875 7.39 -10.17 -10.90
C VAL A 875 7.27 -11.23 -12.02
N PRO A 876 6.18 -12.03 -12.04
CA PRO A 876 5.92 -13.00 -13.10
C PRO A 876 5.88 -12.38 -14.51
N ASP A 877 6.25 -13.18 -15.52
CA ASP A 877 6.17 -12.78 -16.93
C ASP A 877 4.72 -12.41 -17.30
N GLY A 878 4.55 -11.20 -17.86
CA GLY A 878 3.23 -10.63 -18.15
C GLY A 878 2.66 -9.69 -17.06
N GLY A 879 3.36 -9.50 -15.93
CA GLY A 879 2.90 -8.81 -14.72
C GLY A 879 2.35 -7.38 -14.82
N LEU A 880 2.25 -6.74 -16.00
CA LEU A 880 1.46 -5.51 -16.17
C LEU A 880 -0.06 -5.76 -16.26
N PHE A 881 -0.49 -6.99 -16.57
CA PHE A 881 -1.91 -7.32 -16.77
C PHE A 881 -2.56 -8.07 -15.58
N GLY A 882 -1.75 -8.51 -14.62
CA GLY A 882 -2.21 -9.24 -13.43
C GLY A 882 -2.15 -10.76 -13.60
N PHE A 883 -2.21 -11.44 -12.47
CA PHE A 883 -2.21 -12.89 -12.32
C PHE A 883 -2.78 -13.24 -10.95
N ASP A 884 -3.09 -14.51 -10.76
CA ASP A 884 -3.63 -15.06 -9.52
C ASP A 884 -2.62 -16.05 -8.95
N PHE A 885 -2.42 -16.02 -7.64
CA PHE A 885 -1.69 -17.09 -6.96
C PHE A 885 -2.62 -18.29 -6.81
N VAL A 886 -2.14 -19.50 -7.04
CA VAL A 886 -2.97 -20.71 -7.07
C VAL A 886 -3.08 -21.31 -5.66
N GLU A 887 -4.26 -21.80 -5.27
CA GLU A 887 -4.52 -22.58 -4.04
C GLU A 887 -3.86 -23.98 -4.12
N ASP A 888 -3.67 -24.68 -3.00
CA ASP A 888 -3.18 -26.07 -2.99
C ASP A 888 -4.26 -27.05 -3.51
N ASP A 889 -4.03 -27.71 -4.65
CA ASP A 889 -4.86 -28.84 -5.11
C ASP A 889 -4.41 -30.14 -4.44
N LEU A 890 -5.00 -30.40 -3.27
CA LEU A 890 -4.87 -31.63 -2.51
C LEU A 890 -5.97 -32.66 -2.85
N THR A 891 -6.67 -32.52 -3.99
CA THR A 891 -7.84 -33.36 -4.31
C THR A 891 -7.51 -34.76 -4.82
N SER A 892 -6.26 -35.03 -5.23
CA SER A 892 -5.85 -36.41 -5.55
C SER A 892 -5.80 -37.30 -4.31
N VAL A 893 -6.14 -38.57 -4.51
CA VAL A 893 -6.07 -39.62 -3.49
C VAL A 893 -4.67 -40.21 -3.32
N ASP A 894 -3.73 -39.81 -4.18
CA ASP A 894 -2.30 -40.10 -4.05
C ASP A 894 -1.57 -38.78 -3.67
N PRO A 895 -0.97 -38.67 -2.48
CA PRO A 895 -0.21 -37.48 -2.08
C PRO A 895 0.97 -37.15 -2.98
N ALA A 896 1.47 -38.10 -3.79
CA ALA A 896 2.50 -37.84 -4.80
C ALA A 896 1.97 -37.11 -6.05
N GLU A 897 0.65 -36.91 -6.16
CA GLU A 897 -0.01 -36.14 -7.22
C GLU A 897 -0.57 -34.79 -6.72
N TRP A 898 -0.36 -34.41 -5.45
CA TRP A 898 -0.78 -33.10 -4.93
C TRP A 898 -0.02 -31.95 -5.59
N VAL A 899 -0.74 -30.87 -5.93
CA VAL A 899 -0.17 -29.69 -6.58
C VAL A 899 -0.24 -28.51 -5.63
N PHE A 900 0.91 -28.12 -5.07
CA PHE A 900 0.98 -27.02 -4.12
C PHE A 900 1.05 -25.65 -4.82
N GLY A 901 0.33 -24.67 -4.28
CA GLY A 901 0.34 -23.26 -4.69
C GLY A 901 1.69 -22.59 -4.47
N TRP A 902 2.43 -23.04 -3.46
CA TRP A 902 3.85 -22.76 -3.27
C TRP A 902 4.56 -23.96 -2.63
N ASN A 903 5.88 -24.05 -2.80
CA ASN A 903 6.71 -25.01 -2.06
C ASN A 903 8.15 -24.49 -1.92
N ALA A 904 8.89 -25.02 -0.95
CA ALA A 904 10.31 -24.75 -0.73
C ALA A 904 11.09 -26.06 -0.64
N LYS A 905 12.32 -26.08 -1.17
CA LYS A 905 13.25 -27.21 -0.98
C LYS A 905 14.28 -26.85 0.07
N ILE A 906 14.48 -27.74 1.03
CA ILE A 906 15.48 -27.62 2.08
C ILE A 906 16.58 -28.66 1.93
N GLU A 907 17.81 -28.25 2.24
CA GLU A 907 18.94 -29.14 2.49
C GLU A 907 18.90 -29.55 3.96
N LEU A 908 18.93 -30.86 4.25
CA LEU A 908 18.99 -31.39 5.61
C LEU A 908 20.43 -31.45 6.13
N ASP A 909 20.59 -31.64 7.43
CA ASP A 909 21.89 -31.90 8.10
C ASP A 909 22.66 -33.10 7.50
N THR A 910 21.95 -34.03 6.86
CA THR A 910 22.50 -35.18 6.10
C THR A 910 23.09 -34.80 4.74
N GLY A 911 22.83 -33.59 4.23
CA GLY A 911 23.10 -33.18 2.85
C GLY A 911 22.07 -33.68 1.83
N GLU A 912 20.95 -34.23 2.29
CA GLU A 912 19.81 -34.63 1.46
C GLU A 912 18.93 -33.41 1.15
N VAL A 913 18.37 -33.32 -0.06
CA VAL A 913 17.48 -32.23 -0.46
C VAL A 913 16.06 -32.77 -0.62
N VAL A 914 15.13 -32.22 0.15
CA VAL A 914 13.72 -32.67 0.23
C VAL A 914 12.76 -31.48 0.10
N ASP A 915 11.49 -31.74 -0.19
CA ASP A 915 10.44 -30.72 -0.19
C ASP A 915 9.92 -30.45 1.22
N TRP A 916 9.62 -29.17 1.52
CA TRP A 916 8.99 -28.75 2.78
C TRP A 916 7.54 -29.22 2.89
N ARG A 917 6.85 -29.27 1.74
CA ARG A 917 5.44 -29.69 1.57
C ARG A 917 5.39 -30.89 0.62
N GLY A 918 4.62 -31.93 0.92
CA GLY A 918 4.54 -33.16 0.12
C GLY A 918 5.64 -34.20 0.40
N ASP A 919 6.60 -34.36 -0.52
CA ASP A 919 7.66 -35.37 -0.41
C ASP A 919 8.89 -34.84 0.37
N SER A 920 8.73 -34.81 1.69
CA SER A 920 9.80 -34.58 2.66
C SER A 920 10.70 -35.79 2.88
N GLY A 921 10.70 -36.77 1.96
CA GLY A 921 11.60 -37.92 1.95
C GLY A 921 11.53 -38.75 3.24
N PRO A 922 12.60 -38.82 4.05
CA PRO A 922 12.60 -39.56 5.31
C PRO A 922 11.40 -39.24 6.23
N ILE A 923 11.00 -37.97 6.33
CA ILE A 923 9.87 -37.56 7.19
C ILE A 923 8.55 -38.14 6.69
N THR A 924 8.27 -38.01 5.39
CA THR A 924 7.07 -38.60 4.77
C THR A 924 7.07 -40.12 4.89
N THR A 925 8.22 -40.79 4.90
CA THR A 925 8.30 -42.25 5.11
C THR A 925 8.18 -42.71 6.57
N ASP A 926 8.68 -41.95 7.54
CA ASP A 926 8.69 -42.33 8.96
C ASP A 926 7.43 -41.87 9.72
N PHE A 927 6.84 -40.73 9.33
CA PHE A 927 5.69 -40.11 10.01
C PHE A 927 4.40 -40.12 9.17
N GLY A 928 4.49 -40.24 7.85
CA GLY A 928 3.32 -40.26 6.95
C GLY A 928 2.75 -38.87 6.63
N SER A 929 3.51 -37.81 6.87
CA SER A 929 3.21 -36.42 6.56
C SER A 929 4.47 -35.70 6.10
N ASP A 930 4.33 -34.52 5.49
CA ASP A 930 5.46 -33.61 5.25
C ASP A 930 5.91 -32.90 6.54
N PHE A 931 6.90 -32.01 6.41
CA PHE A 931 7.33 -31.14 7.52
C PHE A 931 6.22 -30.21 7.97
N GLU A 932 5.63 -29.41 7.08
CA GLU A 932 4.64 -28.39 7.44
C GLU A 932 3.46 -28.96 8.25
N THR A 933 2.94 -30.13 7.84
CA THR A 933 1.87 -30.84 8.57
C THR A 933 2.32 -31.37 9.95
N LEU A 934 3.62 -31.62 10.14
CA LEU A 934 4.19 -32.19 11.37
C LEU A 934 4.59 -31.15 12.42
N VAL A 935 5.07 -29.96 12.00
CA VAL A 935 5.57 -28.89 12.88
C VAL A 935 4.83 -27.55 12.77
N GLY A 936 3.93 -27.42 11.79
CA GLY A 936 3.13 -26.23 11.53
C GLY A 936 3.84 -25.14 10.73
N SER A 937 3.10 -24.07 10.46
CA SER A 937 3.56 -22.81 9.85
C SER A 937 3.90 -21.73 10.89
N SER A 938 3.75 -22.03 12.19
CA SER A 938 3.79 -21.00 13.25
C SER A 938 5.18 -20.69 13.77
N LEU A 939 5.49 -19.40 13.95
CA LEU A 939 6.68 -18.94 14.65
C LEU A 939 6.65 -19.44 16.10
N ASP A 940 7.82 -19.61 16.71
CA ASP A 940 8.00 -20.22 18.03
C ASP A 940 7.57 -21.72 18.14
N SER A 941 6.93 -22.32 17.12
CA SER A 941 6.63 -23.77 17.05
C SER A 941 7.26 -24.49 15.86
N SER A 942 7.53 -23.80 14.75
CA SER A 942 8.03 -24.37 13.51
C SER A 942 9.49 -23.94 13.24
N PRO A 943 10.37 -24.87 12.79
CA PRO A 943 11.76 -24.59 12.47
C PRO A 943 11.95 -23.77 11.19
N LEU A 944 10.92 -23.72 10.32
CA LEU A 944 10.91 -22.88 9.13
C LEU A 944 9.49 -22.30 8.93
N VAL A 945 9.38 -21.00 9.08
CA VAL A 945 8.17 -20.23 8.77
C VAL A 945 8.37 -19.56 7.42
N VAL A 946 7.41 -19.72 6.51
CA VAL A 946 7.37 -19.04 5.21
C VAL A 946 6.15 -18.14 5.16
N ARG A 947 6.31 -16.89 4.70
CA ARG A 947 5.23 -15.90 4.58
C ARG A 947 5.33 -15.11 3.29
N PHE A 948 4.21 -14.56 2.84
CA PHE A 948 4.08 -13.90 1.55
C PHE A 948 3.56 -12.48 1.72
N GLN A 949 4.10 -11.52 0.95
CA GLN A 949 3.56 -10.16 0.86
C GLN A 949 3.38 -9.79 -0.60
N GLY A 950 2.25 -9.17 -0.94
CA GLY A 950 1.94 -8.69 -2.29
C GLY A 950 2.04 -7.17 -2.41
N ILE A 951 2.41 -6.68 -3.59
CA ILE A 951 2.32 -5.26 -3.98
C ILE A 951 1.86 -5.16 -5.43
N ARG A 952 1.32 -3.99 -5.81
CA ARG A 952 0.99 -3.69 -7.21
C ARG A 952 1.89 -2.62 -7.80
N PHE A 953 2.84 -3.03 -8.63
CA PHE A 953 3.60 -2.15 -9.48
C PHE A 953 2.74 -1.57 -10.62
N ALA A 954 2.81 -0.25 -10.81
CA ALA A 954 2.13 0.48 -11.88
C ALA A 954 2.92 0.49 -13.20
N SER A 955 4.19 0.07 -13.17
CA SER A 955 5.05 -0.04 -14.35
C SER A 955 6.18 -1.07 -14.13
N ALA A 956 6.91 -1.42 -15.19
CA ALA A 956 7.95 -2.46 -15.14
C ALA A 956 9.12 -2.06 -14.22
N VAL A 957 9.47 -2.95 -13.27
CA VAL A 957 10.48 -2.70 -12.24
C VAL A 957 11.88 -3.02 -12.75
N ALA A 958 12.76 -2.01 -12.77
CA ALA A 958 14.14 -2.18 -13.25
C ALA A 958 15.07 -2.87 -12.23
N SER A 959 14.76 -2.79 -10.94
CA SER A 959 15.51 -3.45 -9.86
C SER A 959 14.56 -3.90 -8.73
N PRO A 960 14.11 -5.16 -8.74
CA PRO A 960 13.12 -5.64 -7.77
C PRO A 960 13.65 -5.83 -6.33
N CYS A 961 14.96 -5.64 -6.12
CA CYS A 961 15.59 -5.61 -4.80
C CYS A 961 15.70 -4.19 -4.22
N GLU A 962 15.68 -3.17 -5.08
CA GLU A 962 15.94 -1.76 -4.74
C GLU A 962 14.69 -0.88 -4.93
N SER A 963 13.52 -1.49 -5.12
CA SER A 963 12.23 -0.80 -5.22
C SER A 963 11.80 -0.30 -3.83
N ASP A 964 12.36 0.85 -3.46
CA ASP A 964 12.20 1.51 -2.18
C ASP A 964 10.72 1.81 -1.88
N LEU A 965 10.13 1.04 -0.94
CA LEU A 965 8.78 1.25 -0.41
C LEU A 965 8.64 2.62 0.27
N ALA A 966 9.75 3.24 0.62
CA ALA A 966 9.85 4.51 1.32
C ALA A 966 9.95 5.73 0.37
N GLN A 967 9.92 5.57 -0.96
CA GLN A 967 9.98 6.67 -1.93
C GLN A 967 8.62 7.20 -2.40
N ILE A 968 8.39 8.50 -2.18
CA ILE A 968 7.22 9.23 -2.70
C ILE A 968 7.36 9.39 -4.22
N GLY A 969 6.42 8.81 -4.98
CA GLY A 969 6.42 8.81 -6.45
C GLY A 969 6.95 7.53 -7.10
N ALA A 970 7.00 6.42 -6.35
CA ALA A 970 7.50 5.13 -6.79
C ALA A 970 6.74 4.49 -7.97
N THR A 971 7.32 3.41 -8.51
CA THR A 971 6.73 2.59 -9.59
C THR A 971 5.57 1.69 -9.13
N PHE A 972 5.01 1.88 -7.94
CA PHE A 972 3.88 1.11 -7.40
C PHE A 972 2.66 1.97 -7.06
N VAL A 973 1.48 1.33 -7.04
CA VAL A 973 0.22 1.95 -6.67
C VAL A 973 0.22 2.22 -5.16
N PRO A 974 0.01 3.47 -4.70
CA PRO A 974 -0.06 3.79 -3.27
C PRO A 974 -1.05 2.88 -2.52
N ASP A 975 -0.67 2.50 -1.31
CA ASP A 975 -1.43 1.61 -0.42
C ASP A 975 -1.83 0.25 -1.03
N SER A 976 -1.14 -0.24 -2.07
CA SER A 976 -1.38 -1.59 -2.65
C SER A 976 -0.60 -2.73 -1.98
N LEU A 977 0.27 -2.38 -1.04
CA LEU A 977 1.08 -3.31 -0.26
C LEU A 977 0.21 -4.03 0.79
N THR A 978 0.18 -5.35 0.77
CA THR A 978 -0.58 -6.17 1.73
C THR A 978 0.16 -6.29 3.07
N PRO A 979 -0.49 -6.74 4.14
CA PRO A 979 0.17 -7.43 5.24
C PRO A 979 0.84 -8.72 4.74
N TRP A 980 1.57 -9.39 5.63
CA TRP A 980 2.08 -10.72 5.36
C TRP A 980 1.00 -11.79 5.61
N VAL A 981 0.98 -12.82 4.78
CA VAL A 981 0.01 -13.93 4.79
C VAL A 981 0.73 -15.29 4.82
N GLU A 982 0.04 -16.36 5.23
CA GLU A 982 0.63 -17.71 5.32
C GLU A 982 0.68 -18.41 3.95
N HIS A 983 -0.33 -18.20 3.10
CA HIS A 983 -0.41 -18.77 1.75
C HIS A 983 -0.63 -17.66 0.70
N PRO A 984 0.06 -17.67 -0.46
CA PRO A 984 0.03 -16.55 -1.40
C PRO A 984 -1.33 -16.33 -2.08
N ASP A 985 -2.25 -17.29 -2.06
CA ASP A 985 -3.60 -17.12 -2.62
C ASP A 985 -4.47 -16.16 -1.81
N GLU A 986 -4.20 -15.97 -0.51
CA GLU A 986 -4.84 -14.94 0.33
C GLU A 986 -4.64 -13.53 -0.26
N LEU A 987 -3.51 -13.30 -0.94
CA LEU A 987 -3.22 -12.04 -1.64
C LEU A 987 -4.19 -11.75 -2.81
N ASN A 988 -4.93 -12.76 -3.30
CA ASN A 988 -5.97 -12.58 -4.30
C ASN A 988 -7.20 -11.87 -3.73
N SER A 989 -7.63 -12.30 -2.54
CA SER A 989 -8.92 -11.96 -1.95
C SER A 989 -8.82 -10.82 -0.93
N TYR A 990 -7.66 -10.65 -0.28
CA TYR A 990 -7.40 -9.66 0.78
C TYR A 990 -8.07 -8.29 0.54
N TRP A 991 -7.74 -7.61 -0.56
CA TRP A 991 -8.29 -6.27 -0.84
C TRP A 991 -9.79 -6.25 -1.09
N ALA A 992 -10.38 -7.35 -1.60
CA ALA A 992 -11.82 -7.47 -1.80
C ALA A 992 -12.55 -7.70 -0.46
N LEU A 993 -11.90 -8.38 0.48
CA LEU A 993 -12.41 -8.64 1.83
C LEU A 993 -12.39 -7.37 2.70
N ILE A 994 -11.26 -6.67 2.78
CA ILE A 994 -11.13 -5.47 3.65
C ILE A 994 -11.72 -4.18 3.05
N ALA A 995 -11.77 -4.04 1.72
CA ALA A 995 -12.09 -2.76 1.07
C ALA A 995 -13.07 -2.87 -0.11
N GLY A 996 -13.55 -4.06 -0.43
CA GLY A 996 -14.49 -4.31 -1.53
C GLY A 996 -13.85 -4.35 -2.91
N GLN A 997 -14.58 -4.94 -3.87
CA GLN A 997 -14.07 -5.30 -5.19
C GLN A 997 -13.44 -4.11 -5.95
N SER A 998 -14.07 -2.94 -5.95
CA SER A 998 -13.58 -1.77 -6.69
C SER A 998 -12.23 -1.22 -6.18
N VAL A 999 -11.85 -1.54 -4.94
CA VAL A 999 -10.51 -1.28 -4.39
C VAL A 999 -9.56 -2.42 -4.73
N ALA A 1000 -10.03 -3.67 -4.68
CA ALA A 1000 -9.28 -4.84 -5.14
C ALA A 1000 -8.84 -4.71 -6.61
N ASP A 1001 -9.71 -4.31 -7.52
CA ASP A 1001 -9.37 -4.15 -8.94
C ASP A 1001 -8.22 -3.14 -9.16
N GLN A 1002 -8.08 -2.17 -8.25
CA GLN A 1002 -7.03 -1.14 -8.26
C GLN A 1002 -5.76 -1.54 -7.48
N ARG A 1003 -5.87 -2.34 -6.42
CA ARG A 1003 -4.78 -2.64 -5.47
C ARG A 1003 -4.28 -4.08 -5.48
N ARG A 1004 -5.05 -5.05 -6.01
CA ARG A 1004 -4.69 -6.47 -6.07
C ARG A 1004 -3.29 -6.65 -6.68
N PRO A 1005 -2.38 -7.40 -6.03
CA PRO A 1005 -0.97 -7.48 -6.39
C PRO A 1005 -0.68 -7.91 -7.83
N ASN A 1006 0.51 -7.52 -8.31
CA ASN A 1006 1.15 -8.08 -9.50
C ASN A 1006 2.67 -8.34 -9.27
N ALA A 1007 3.08 -8.39 -8.01
CA ALA A 1007 4.35 -8.93 -7.56
C ALA A 1007 4.19 -9.49 -6.14
N LEU A 1008 5.01 -10.48 -5.80
CA LEU A 1008 5.11 -11.02 -4.43
C LEU A 1008 6.53 -10.88 -3.89
N ARG A 1009 6.70 -10.87 -2.58
CA ARG A 1009 7.97 -11.24 -1.93
C ARG A 1009 7.70 -12.30 -0.87
N ALA A 1010 8.61 -13.24 -0.72
CA ALA A 1010 8.53 -14.30 0.28
C ALA A 1010 9.56 -14.06 1.37
N GLN A 1011 9.16 -14.29 2.61
CA GLN A 1011 10.02 -14.25 3.79
C GLN A 1011 10.17 -15.66 4.35
N PHE A 1012 11.39 -15.97 4.77
CA PHE A 1012 11.75 -17.24 5.40
C PHE A 1012 12.37 -16.91 6.75
N VAL A 1013 11.77 -17.39 7.83
CA VAL A 1013 12.29 -17.29 9.20
C VAL A 1013 12.65 -18.69 9.67
N ILE A 1014 13.89 -18.87 10.11
CA ILE A 1014 14.39 -20.12 10.69
C ILE A 1014 14.50 -19.89 12.19
N ASP A 1015 13.68 -20.59 12.96
CA ASP A 1015 13.68 -20.56 14.42
C ASP A 1015 14.42 -21.80 14.96
N PRO A 1016 15.66 -21.64 15.48
CA PRO A 1016 16.47 -22.76 15.93
C PRO A 1016 16.21 -23.18 17.39
N ASP A 1017 15.22 -22.58 18.07
CA ASP A 1017 14.67 -23.09 19.34
C ASP A 1017 13.49 -24.06 19.09
N ALA A 1018 12.92 -24.07 17.87
CA ALA A 1018 11.80 -24.94 17.50
C ALA A 1018 12.21 -26.42 17.21
N PRO A 1019 11.26 -27.39 17.30
CA PRO A 1019 11.53 -28.80 17.00
C PRO A 1019 12.05 -29.04 15.58
N PHE A 1020 12.98 -29.98 15.44
CA PHE A 1020 13.63 -30.36 14.16
C PHE A 1020 14.46 -29.25 13.47
N ALA A 1021 14.66 -28.08 14.08
CA ALA A 1021 15.47 -27.02 13.46
C ALA A 1021 16.95 -27.42 13.29
N ASP A 1022 17.46 -28.31 14.14
CA ASP A 1022 18.77 -28.94 14.02
C ASP A 1022 18.92 -29.83 12.77
N ARG A 1023 17.81 -30.17 12.12
CA ARG A 1023 17.75 -30.97 10.88
C ARG A 1023 17.84 -30.12 9.61
N ILE A 1024 17.60 -28.81 9.68
CA ILE A 1024 17.56 -27.92 8.50
C ILE A 1024 18.92 -27.21 8.34
N ALA A 1025 19.62 -27.50 7.24
CA ALA A 1025 20.94 -26.93 6.94
C ALA A 1025 20.89 -25.70 6.02
N SER A 1026 19.98 -25.67 5.04
CA SER A 1026 19.77 -24.49 4.17
C SER A 1026 18.45 -24.55 3.40
N VAL A 1027 18.01 -23.42 2.83
CA VAL A 1027 16.95 -23.38 1.80
C VAL A 1027 17.62 -23.30 0.42
N VAL A 1028 17.28 -24.21 -0.50
CA VAL A 1028 17.98 -24.36 -1.80
C VAL A 1028 17.11 -24.04 -3.02
N GLU A 1029 15.79 -24.03 -2.87
CA GLU A 1029 14.86 -23.68 -3.95
C GLU A 1029 13.56 -23.14 -3.36
N PHE A 1030 12.90 -22.23 -4.06
CA PHE A 1030 11.58 -21.71 -3.73
C PHE A 1030 10.73 -21.65 -5.00
N GLN A 1031 9.46 -22.00 -4.88
CA GLN A 1031 8.50 -22.07 -5.98
C GLN A 1031 7.16 -21.44 -5.59
N VAL A 1032 6.57 -20.67 -6.50
CA VAL A 1032 5.16 -20.23 -6.42
C VAL A 1032 4.50 -20.50 -7.76
N LEU A 1033 3.27 -21.01 -7.72
CA LEU A 1033 2.43 -21.27 -8.86
C LEU A 1033 1.48 -20.08 -9.08
N VAL A 1034 1.55 -19.46 -10.26
CA VAL A 1034 0.69 -18.31 -10.62
C VAL A 1034 -0.04 -18.55 -11.93
N GLN A 1035 -1.30 -18.14 -12.02
CA GLN A 1035 -2.12 -18.24 -13.22
C GLN A 1035 -2.32 -16.84 -13.82
N PRO A 1036 -1.84 -16.56 -15.05
CA PRO A 1036 -2.14 -15.30 -15.73
C PRO A 1036 -3.64 -15.10 -15.92
N ARG A 1037 -4.12 -13.87 -15.74
CA ARG A 1037 -5.56 -13.52 -15.80
C ARG A 1037 -5.98 -13.04 -17.19
#